data_AF-A0A9X3IY64-F1
#
_entry.id   AF-A0A9X3IY64-F1
#
_cell.length_a   1.000
_cell.length_b   1.000
_cell.length_c   1.000
_cell.angle_alpha   90.00
_cell.angle_beta   90.00
_cell.angle_gamma   90.00
#
_symmetry.space_group_name_H-M   'P 1'
#
loop_
_entity.id
_entity.type
_entity.pdbx_description
1 polymer ?
#
loop_
_entity_poly.entity_id
_entity_poly.type
_entity_poly.pdbx_seq_one_letter_code
_entity_poly.pdbx_strand_id
1 'polypeptide(L)'
;MTRRFVTTRLHLPAIATLVVLAAGGTSCGNRQNQVIPNRVLDRPLDVALACVRQEANGDLTPQSLELCSDAVSESVCGDLRLVGFVANSERNDIAMFSRCAGSVIDMNIGAPGPQLISAGEVPSSMTVTTGLQAGCFAVSGNLGSCDLSVLDVSGLASYAFEEPPEDDPAAYVSTVVPRRADGTPLGARPGQVLAVPPDLSNTGDPRQGCDPANPGSVYVTFPSCQLIAEVDLRTQRILQSRQFVRDPNNDAITVVDTGADPVCPIDCAEQFEDPDYGGALASAPPGDPDGMYPLAMALVTPPADPTACVDFADLEVQDVSLYVGGLGSDNIYELRYDGKTWTDDPLEFELTAAQGISAIRPTPPMLMASGPDPDPEPYQFLYVIAGDGSTRVVRREFSPNRTELGSECDTQVDPTVVTAAACHPAEFPGENPPDRRPFARGPGIRGPNGSLITDWTFQKWYSSAEVSAAGGSYDRCPSATADTAEASAEGRAISSPFTGPGVVGVASTSFGRLVFGVFDQFQDDRRISTAYDYLGIMDAQIPPHSLWPNVDPTLATTTIEALPRMEDKVPDRLLPNGIADPTVTRTLSPSLRRIDRAYETRVACNDDNDCDDVRCLLGEGESTGYCEQIGPALSPPVSEREQDRLAKTEEDDDVMASGLYENDVVRAVVRDYSAWASGTWNLFWEGEIPGTTSTSGQLLCDEPGWAGGTCLSTSAGDTRLVDKTAQFCERGVLGGDKLFILGCNQDPDCGAGQYCLLDPQAPAGSPGLCVSEVAYGASREDLLQMCRPFLRDDCGAARREWAITRAFQQELWLQVLDRPVDSYVMMRQEKTSASTPVTDEEREALCRGDFVVGRTIDGEPTCARSTDEPNCGQEGALPCCASDYGFIGDPGYIECESRLSCAPEQPDNGCNTHADCAAQAPDYPLCIDGACKRPCGPDEDCALTPLPGPECFRELIRYQVLARNSFIVRGPYDFLPQKVKADPESSECYEDPEVSNLLTSRIRLGEDEADTRQNALWPIPSCPAGDERPDGGRRTPASSTWSDRRRWTATRPTRSTTSSSTARPTTASARSRRSATATR
;
A
#
# COMPACT_ATOMS: atom_id res chain seq x y z
N MET A 1 33.77 -52.69 -47.23
CA MET A 1 34.40 -54.02 -47.38
C MET A 1 33.61 -55.05 -46.56
N THR A 2 33.73 -56.35 -46.87
CA THR A 2 33.48 -57.56 -46.01
C THR A 2 33.03 -57.35 -44.55
N ARG A 3 32.01 -58.01 -43.95
CA ARG A 3 31.06 -59.16 -44.23
C ARG A 3 29.69 -58.82 -43.55
N ARG A 4 28.48 -59.28 -43.94
CA ARG A 4 27.83 -60.63 -43.85
C ARG A 4 27.88 -61.26 -42.44
N PHE A 5 26.82 -61.87 -41.85
CA PHE A 5 25.52 -62.38 -42.37
C PHE A 5 24.55 -62.82 -41.22
N VAL A 6 23.28 -63.22 -41.56
CA VAL A 6 22.38 -64.21 -40.85
C VAL A 6 21.73 -63.77 -39.51
N THR A 7 20.44 -63.98 -39.16
CA THR A 7 19.12 -64.32 -39.81
C THR A 7 17.98 -63.62 -38.99
N THR A 8 16.67 -63.99 -38.80
CA THR A 8 15.74 -65.12 -39.10
C THR A 8 14.28 -64.61 -38.98
N ARG A 9 13.32 -64.90 -39.89
CA ARG A 9 12.21 -65.91 -39.83
C ARG A 9 11.29 -65.88 -38.59
N LEU A 10 9.95 -66.05 -38.64
CA LEU A 10 8.89 -66.09 -39.71
C LEU A 10 7.51 -65.91 -38.97
N HIS A 11 6.41 -65.40 -39.55
CA HIS A 11 5.38 -66.15 -40.30
C HIS A 11 4.23 -65.24 -40.84
N LEU A 12 3.54 -65.71 -41.88
CA LEU A 12 2.29 -65.20 -42.51
C LEU A 12 1.05 -66.01 -41.98
N PRO A 13 -0.26 -65.80 -42.36
CA PRO A 13 -0.78 -65.10 -43.57
C PRO A 13 -2.12 -64.30 -43.50
N ALA A 14 -2.31 -63.48 -44.56
CA ALA A 14 -3.52 -63.20 -45.37
C ALA A 14 -4.94 -63.03 -44.76
N ILE A 15 -5.66 -62.02 -45.27
CA ILE A 15 -6.83 -62.17 -46.17
C ILE A 15 -7.03 -60.85 -46.96
N ALA A 16 -7.80 -60.87 -48.05
CA ALA A 16 -7.94 -59.76 -49.00
C ALA A 16 -9.37 -59.16 -49.04
N THR A 17 -9.56 -58.18 -49.94
CA THR A 17 -10.85 -57.59 -50.39
C THR A 17 -11.55 -56.60 -49.45
N LEU A 18 -11.34 -55.31 -49.70
CA LEU A 18 -12.45 -54.44 -50.11
C LEU A 18 -11.96 -53.29 -51.00
N VAL A 19 -12.81 -52.85 -51.92
CA VAL A 19 -12.69 -51.59 -52.70
C VAL A 19 -13.97 -50.80 -52.41
N VAL A 20 -13.94 -49.47 -52.63
CA VAL A 20 -15.01 -48.49 -52.34
C VAL A 20 -15.10 -48.07 -50.86
N LEU A 21 -14.32 -47.04 -50.51
CA LEU A 21 -14.64 -45.90 -49.60
C LEU A 21 -13.36 -45.12 -49.25
N ALA A 22 -12.79 -44.42 -50.23
CA ALA A 22 -11.56 -43.63 -50.08
C ALA A 22 -11.58 -42.30 -50.87
N ALA A 23 -12.77 -41.70 -51.00
CA ALA A 23 -13.00 -40.43 -51.67
C ALA A 23 -13.93 -39.57 -50.79
N GLY A 24 -13.41 -39.17 -49.62
CA GLY A 24 -14.18 -38.54 -48.55
C GLY A 24 -13.35 -38.40 -47.28
N GLY A 25 -12.18 -37.75 -47.39
CA GLY A 25 -11.20 -37.63 -46.30
C GLY A 25 -10.36 -36.36 -46.32
N THR A 26 -10.51 -35.50 -47.34
CA THR A 26 -10.01 -34.12 -47.32
C THR A 26 -11.02 -33.23 -46.60
N SER A 27 -11.21 -33.44 -45.30
CA SER A 27 -11.92 -32.49 -44.46
C SER A 27 -11.16 -31.16 -44.47
N CYS A 28 -11.89 -30.04 -44.50
CA CYS A 28 -11.28 -28.73 -44.66
C CYS A 28 -10.46 -28.34 -43.42
N GLY A 29 -9.15 -28.63 -43.45
CA GLY A 29 -8.15 -28.08 -42.54
C GLY A 29 -7.93 -26.58 -42.73
N ASN A 30 -8.96 -25.83 -43.14
CA ASN A 30 -8.94 -24.41 -43.38
C ASN A 30 -9.02 -23.66 -42.05
N ARG A 31 -7.99 -23.84 -41.21
CA ARG A 31 -7.62 -22.86 -40.18
C ARG A 31 -7.11 -21.60 -40.89
N GLN A 32 -8.02 -20.87 -41.51
CA GLN A 32 -7.86 -19.43 -41.55
C GLN A 32 -7.78 -19.01 -40.09
N ASN A 33 -6.70 -18.32 -39.71
CA ASN A 33 -6.74 -17.50 -38.51
C ASN A 33 -7.74 -16.39 -38.80
N GLN A 34 -9.01 -16.66 -38.49
CA GLN A 34 -10.02 -15.63 -38.42
C GLN A 34 -9.57 -14.72 -37.29
N VAL A 35 -8.95 -13.60 -37.67
CA VAL A 35 -8.56 -12.56 -36.72
C VAL A 35 -9.87 -11.96 -36.25
N ILE A 36 -10.41 -12.54 -35.18
CA ILE A 36 -11.48 -11.93 -34.41
C ILE A 36 -10.86 -10.64 -33.88
N PRO A 37 -11.31 -9.45 -34.33
CA PRO A 37 -10.78 -8.22 -33.79
C PRO A 37 -11.11 -8.22 -32.30
N ASN A 38 -10.12 -7.96 -31.45
CA ASN A 38 -10.36 -7.91 -30.01
C ASN A 38 -11.26 -6.70 -29.73
N ARG A 39 -12.56 -6.89 -29.58
CA ARG A 39 -13.55 -5.83 -29.35
C ARG A 39 -13.77 -5.64 -27.86
N VAL A 40 -12.73 -5.19 -27.18
CA VAL A 40 -12.78 -4.76 -25.78
C VAL A 40 -13.11 -3.27 -25.76
N LEU A 41 -13.66 -2.79 -24.65
CA LEU A 41 -13.70 -1.36 -24.33
C LEU A 41 -12.25 -0.93 -24.04
N ASP A 42 -11.52 -0.57 -25.08
CA ASP A 42 -10.09 -0.23 -24.94
C ASP A 42 -9.90 1.08 -24.15
N ARG A 43 -10.86 2.03 -24.27
CA ARG A 43 -10.92 3.29 -23.51
C ARG A 43 -12.36 3.73 -23.23
N PRO A 44 -13.04 3.15 -22.21
CA PRO A 44 -14.28 3.71 -21.69
C PRO A 44 -13.98 5.05 -21.00
N LEU A 45 -14.67 6.12 -21.38
CA LEU A 45 -14.49 7.45 -20.77
C LEU A 45 -15.66 7.89 -19.87
N ASP A 46 -16.90 7.63 -20.27
CA ASP A 46 -18.11 8.05 -19.54
C ASP A 46 -19.25 7.04 -19.76
N VAL A 47 -20.24 7.01 -18.85
CA VAL A 47 -21.35 6.05 -18.84
C VAL A 47 -22.70 6.74 -18.56
N ALA A 48 -23.59 6.68 -19.54
CA ALA A 48 -24.97 7.15 -19.44
C ALA A 48 -25.93 5.99 -19.15
N LEU A 49 -26.80 6.09 -18.14
CA LEU A 49 -27.79 5.05 -17.77
C LEU A 49 -29.22 5.50 -18.04
N ALA A 50 -30.05 4.58 -18.56
CA ALA A 50 -31.47 4.82 -18.78
C ALA A 50 -32.33 3.61 -18.38
N CYS A 51 -33.54 3.87 -17.88
CA CYS A 51 -34.54 2.86 -17.56
C CYS A 51 -35.59 2.81 -18.68
N VAL A 52 -35.95 1.63 -19.16
CA VAL A 52 -36.91 1.45 -20.27
C VAL A 52 -37.92 0.35 -19.94
N ARG A 53 -39.19 0.61 -20.22
CA ARG A 53 -40.30 -0.36 -20.09
C ARG A 53 -40.92 -0.68 -21.44
N GLN A 54 -40.96 -1.96 -21.79
CA GLN A 54 -41.86 -2.50 -22.81
C GLN A 54 -43.29 -2.47 -22.28
N GLU A 55 -44.13 -1.62 -22.86
CA GLU A 55 -45.56 -1.55 -22.54
C GLU A 55 -46.32 -2.74 -23.17
N ALA A 56 -47.54 -3.01 -22.69
CA ALA A 56 -48.31 -4.20 -23.07
C ALA A 56 -48.76 -4.26 -24.56
N ASN A 57 -48.39 -3.26 -25.37
CA ASN A 57 -48.56 -3.23 -26.83
C ASN A 57 -47.25 -3.49 -27.61
N GLY A 58 -46.11 -3.59 -26.93
CA GLY A 58 -44.76 -3.73 -27.50
C GLY A 58 -43.94 -2.43 -27.53
N ASP A 59 -44.53 -1.26 -27.25
CA ASP A 59 -43.82 0.01 -27.33
C ASP A 59 -42.78 0.14 -26.19
N LEU A 60 -41.56 0.55 -26.52
CA LEU A 60 -40.47 0.77 -25.56
C LEU A 60 -40.52 2.21 -25.03
N THR A 61 -41.06 2.38 -23.83
CA THR A 61 -41.21 3.68 -23.15
C THR A 61 -40.08 3.90 -22.14
N PRO A 62 -39.32 5.00 -22.22
CA PRO A 62 -38.34 5.37 -21.21
C PRO A 62 -39.03 5.77 -19.90
N GLN A 63 -38.32 5.55 -18.80
CA GLN A 63 -38.84 5.68 -17.43
C GLN A 63 -37.81 6.43 -16.57
N SER A 64 -38.23 6.94 -15.40
CA SER A 64 -37.28 7.43 -14.40
C SER A 64 -36.30 6.33 -14.01
N LEU A 65 -35.03 6.68 -13.81
CA LEU A 65 -33.98 5.74 -13.40
C LEU A 65 -34.31 5.06 -12.06
N GLU A 66 -35.03 5.77 -11.18
CA GLU A 66 -35.59 5.31 -9.89
C GLU A 66 -36.42 4.02 -10.05
N LEU A 67 -37.22 3.92 -11.12
CA LEU A 67 -38.05 2.72 -11.34
C LEU A 67 -37.20 1.48 -11.63
N CYS A 68 -35.96 1.65 -12.13
CA CYS A 68 -35.00 0.56 -12.31
C CYS A 68 -34.10 0.32 -11.09
N SER A 69 -33.93 1.28 -10.17
CA SER A 69 -33.27 1.01 -8.89
C SER A 69 -34.15 0.17 -7.96
N ASP A 70 -35.44 0.46 -7.92
CA ASP A 70 -36.36 -0.11 -6.92
C ASP A 70 -36.76 -1.58 -7.23
N ALA A 71 -36.59 -2.01 -8.49
CA ALA A 71 -37.00 -3.32 -9.01
C ALA A 71 -36.09 -4.50 -8.59
N VAL A 72 -35.34 -4.35 -7.49
CA VAL A 72 -34.02 -4.97 -7.20
C VAL A 72 -33.83 -6.46 -7.55
N SER A 73 -34.77 -7.35 -7.22
CA SER A 73 -34.49 -8.80 -7.12
C SER A 73 -34.92 -9.69 -8.30
N GLU A 74 -36.11 -9.49 -8.90
CA GLU A 74 -36.63 -10.38 -9.97
C GLU A 74 -37.30 -9.67 -11.16
N SER A 75 -37.68 -8.39 -11.05
CA SER A 75 -38.52 -7.72 -12.08
C SER A 75 -37.76 -6.90 -13.11
N VAL A 76 -36.49 -6.52 -12.88
CA VAL A 76 -35.67 -5.69 -13.80
C VAL A 76 -35.35 -6.37 -15.15
N CYS A 77 -35.80 -7.60 -15.38
CA CYS A 77 -35.53 -8.38 -16.61
C CYS A 77 -36.80 -8.90 -17.31
N GLY A 78 -37.98 -8.49 -16.86
CA GLY A 78 -39.22 -8.65 -17.61
C GLY A 78 -39.43 -7.46 -18.54
N ASP A 79 -40.60 -6.83 -18.38
CA ASP A 79 -41.07 -5.66 -19.13
C ASP A 79 -40.19 -4.41 -18.89
N LEU A 80 -39.65 -4.25 -17.68
CA LEU A 80 -38.73 -3.16 -17.32
C LEU A 80 -37.27 -3.64 -17.45
N ARG A 81 -36.37 -2.82 -18.00
CA ARG A 81 -34.92 -3.10 -18.10
C ARG A 81 -34.07 -1.85 -17.88
N LEU A 82 -32.93 -2.03 -17.20
CA LEU A 82 -31.86 -1.04 -17.09
C LEU A 82 -30.86 -1.23 -18.24
N VAL A 83 -30.66 -0.17 -19.03
CA VAL A 83 -29.66 -0.12 -20.11
C VAL A 83 -28.63 0.96 -19.83
N GLY A 84 -27.41 0.77 -20.35
CA GLY A 84 -26.33 1.74 -20.22
C GLY A 84 -25.53 1.89 -21.51
N PHE A 85 -25.07 3.11 -21.77
CA PHE A 85 -24.27 3.51 -22.92
C PHE A 85 -22.88 3.93 -22.44
N VAL A 86 -21.83 3.45 -23.09
CA VAL A 86 -20.42 3.64 -22.70
C VAL A 86 -19.65 4.24 -23.86
N ALA A 87 -19.10 5.43 -23.68
CA ALA A 87 -18.29 6.10 -24.70
C ALA A 87 -16.91 5.41 -24.86
N ASN A 88 -16.60 4.88 -26.04
CA ASN A 88 -15.35 4.18 -26.33
C ASN A 88 -14.45 5.00 -27.27
N SER A 89 -13.59 5.82 -26.65
CA SER A 89 -12.89 6.91 -27.33
C SER A 89 -11.80 6.47 -28.32
N GLU A 90 -11.34 5.21 -28.26
CA GLU A 90 -10.32 4.69 -29.20
C GLU A 90 -10.90 4.32 -30.58
N ARG A 91 -12.23 4.19 -30.71
CA ARG A 91 -12.86 3.64 -31.93
C ARG A 91 -13.94 4.50 -32.56
N ASN A 92 -14.25 5.67 -31.97
CA ASN A 92 -15.35 6.54 -32.38
C ASN A 92 -16.72 5.83 -32.32
N ASP A 93 -16.89 4.95 -31.33
CA ASP A 93 -18.11 4.20 -31.09
C ASP A 93 -18.57 4.26 -29.62
N ILE A 94 -19.84 3.94 -29.41
CA ILE A 94 -20.52 3.86 -28.12
C ILE A 94 -21.01 2.43 -27.96
N ALA A 95 -20.56 1.76 -26.91
CA ALA A 95 -21.10 0.45 -26.56
C ALA A 95 -22.41 0.60 -25.78
N MET A 96 -23.30 -0.36 -25.91
CA MET A 96 -24.50 -0.45 -25.09
C MET A 96 -24.51 -1.77 -24.32
N PHE A 97 -24.95 -1.75 -23.07
CA PHE A 97 -25.14 -2.95 -22.25
C PHE A 97 -26.53 -2.95 -21.60
N SER A 98 -26.95 -4.13 -21.13
CA SER A 98 -28.16 -4.30 -20.32
C SER A 98 -27.81 -5.11 -19.07
N ARG A 99 -28.34 -4.71 -17.91
CA ARG A 99 -28.14 -5.47 -16.64
C ARG A 99 -28.55 -6.94 -16.83
N CYS A 100 -29.59 -7.19 -17.63
CA CYS A 100 -30.16 -8.52 -17.85
C CYS A 100 -29.42 -9.37 -18.86
N ALA A 101 -28.75 -8.74 -19.83
CA ALA A 101 -27.83 -9.44 -20.72
C ALA A 101 -26.51 -9.80 -20.03
N GLY A 102 -26.20 -9.16 -18.89
CA GLY A 102 -24.92 -9.30 -18.18
C GLY A 102 -23.70 -8.93 -19.03
N SER A 103 -23.91 -8.22 -20.13
CA SER A 103 -22.92 -8.07 -21.21
C SER A 103 -23.23 -6.88 -22.13
N VAL A 104 -22.23 -6.51 -22.94
CA VAL A 104 -22.39 -5.59 -24.06
C VAL A 104 -23.27 -6.25 -25.12
N ILE A 105 -24.29 -5.52 -25.58
CA ILE A 105 -25.25 -5.94 -26.60
C ILE A 105 -24.57 -5.86 -27.97
N ASP A 106 -24.72 -6.91 -28.78
CA ASP A 106 -24.27 -6.90 -30.17
C ASP A 106 -25.31 -6.24 -31.08
N MET A 107 -25.03 -5.02 -31.51
CA MET A 107 -25.93 -4.21 -32.34
C MET A 107 -26.12 -4.76 -33.76
N ASN A 108 -25.32 -5.74 -34.21
CA ASN A 108 -25.52 -6.41 -35.49
C ASN A 108 -25.00 -7.85 -35.41
N ILE A 109 -25.87 -8.71 -34.86
CA ILE A 109 -25.78 -10.18 -34.76
C ILE A 109 -25.49 -10.90 -36.09
N GLY A 110 -25.62 -10.22 -37.24
CA GLY A 110 -25.21 -10.74 -38.55
C GLY A 110 -23.70 -10.68 -38.80
N ALA A 111 -22.94 -9.98 -37.97
CA ALA A 111 -21.48 -9.83 -38.05
C ALA A 111 -20.79 -10.46 -36.82
N PRO A 112 -19.53 -10.94 -36.95
CA PRO A 112 -18.86 -11.62 -35.84
C PRO A 112 -18.26 -10.63 -34.81
N GLY A 113 -18.81 -10.65 -33.60
CA GLY A 113 -18.33 -9.93 -32.42
C GLY A 113 -18.98 -8.55 -32.28
N PRO A 114 -19.16 -8.05 -31.03
CA PRO A 114 -20.10 -6.99 -30.70
C PRO A 114 -19.91 -5.76 -31.57
N GLN A 115 -20.91 -5.50 -32.41
CA GLN A 115 -21.00 -4.26 -33.16
C GLN A 115 -21.50 -3.16 -32.21
N LEU A 116 -20.85 -2.00 -32.29
CA LEU A 116 -21.07 -0.87 -31.39
C LEU A 116 -21.70 0.28 -32.19
N ILE A 117 -22.36 1.19 -31.49
CA ILE A 117 -23.09 2.31 -32.09
C ILE A 117 -22.06 3.33 -32.60
N SER A 118 -22.06 3.65 -33.89
CA SER A 118 -21.13 4.65 -34.43
C SER A 118 -21.48 6.05 -33.92
N ALA A 119 -20.46 6.79 -33.45
CA ALA A 119 -20.59 8.14 -32.91
C ALA A 119 -19.71 9.13 -33.72
N GLY A 120 -19.59 10.37 -33.24
CA GLY A 120 -18.55 11.29 -33.72
C GLY A 120 -17.15 10.88 -33.25
N GLU A 121 -16.14 11.70 -33.54
CA GLU A 121 -14.77 11.34 -33.20
C GLU A 121 -14.49 11.54 -31.70
N VAL A 122 -13.85 10.55 -31.06
CA VAL A 122 -13.49 10.57 -29.63
C VAL A 122 -14.70 10.92 -28.72
N PRO A 123 -15.76 10.11 -28.69
CA PRO A 123 -16.86 10.28 -27.73
C PRO A 123 -16.28 10.18 -26.31
N SER A 124 -16.68 11.10 -25.43
CA SER A 124 -15.90 11.39 -24.22
C SER A 124 -16.68 11.76 -22.97
N SER A 125 -17.82 12.43 -23.12
CA SER A 125 -18.76 12.70 -22.05
C SER A 125 -20.15 12.30 -22.51
N MET A 126 -20.97 11.75 -21.62
CA MET A 126 -22.33 11.31 -21.91
C MET A 126 -23.33 11.78 -20.85
N THR A 127 -24.54 12.12 -21.30
CA THR A 127 -25.66 12.48 -20.43
C THR A 127 -26.95 11.88 -20.99
N VAL A 128 -27.98 11.73 -20.16
CA VAL A 128 -29.33 11.30 -20.58
C VAL A 128 -30.30 12.43 -20.27
N THR A 129 -31.28 12.66 -21.14
CA THR A 129 -32.34 13.66 -20.93
C THR A 129 -33.13 13.40 -19.64
N THR A 130 -33.65 14.46 -19.02
CA THR A 130 -34.22 14.47 -17.66
C THR A 130 -35.66 15.00 -17.62
N GLY A 131 -36.30 14.99 -16.44
CA GLY A 131 -37.65 15.51 -16.24
C GLY A 131 -38.73 14.73 -16.99
N LEU A 132 -39.64 15.41 -17.69
CA LEU A 132 -40.65 14.76 -18.55
C LEU A 132 -40.05 14.03 -19.77
N GLN A 133 -38.76 14.23 -20.04
CA GLN A 133 -37.99 13.50 -21.04
C GLN A 133 -36.93 12.59 -20.40
N ALA A 134 -37.11 12.19 -19.14
CA ALA A 134 -36.26 11.24 -18.43
C ALA A 134 -36.06 9.96 -19.25
N GLY A 135 -34.81 9.66 -19.60
CA GLY A 135 -34.45 8.44 -20.32
C GLY A 135 -34.63 8.47 -21.84
N CYS A 136 -35.22 9.51 -22.44
CA CYS A 136 -35.55 9.50 -23.88
C CYS A 136 -34.35 9.47 -24.82
N PHE A 137 -33.33 10.31 -24.56
CA PHE A 137 -32.17 10.47 -25.42
C PHE A 137 -30.89 10.44 -24.60
N ALA A 138 -29.90 9.68 -25.07
CA ALA A 138 -28.53 9.78 -24.57
C ALA A 138 -27.73 10.69 -25.52
N VAL A 139 -26.92 11.60 -24.99
CA VAL A 139 -26.15 12.58 -25.77
C VAL A 139 -24.68 12.44 -25.44
N SER A 140 -23.83 12.38 -26.47
CA SER A 140 -22.38 12.32 -26.34
C SER A 140 -21.69 13.60 -26.84
N GLY A 141 -20.75 14.11 -26.04
CA GLY A 141 -19.76 15.09 -26.44
C GLY A 141 -18.55 14.42 -27.11
N ASN A 142 -18.28 14.78 -28.36
CA ASN A 142 -17.26 14.19 -29.20
C ASN A 142 -16.03 15.12 -29.25
N LEU A 143 -14.94 14.82 -28.54
CA LEU A 143 -13.76 15.69 -28.44
C LEU A 143 -12.92 15.74 -29.74
N GLY A 144 -13.12 14.77 -30.63
CA GLY A 144 -12.42 14.63 -31.91
C GLY A 144 -13.03 15.46 -33.04
N SER A 145 -14.34 15.71 -33.00
CA SER A 145 -15.13 16.42 -34.01
C SER A 145 -15.82 17.67 -33.41
N CYS A 146 -16.47 18.49 -34.22
CA CYS A 146 -17.24 19.65 -33.74
C CYS A 146 -18.76 19.38 -33.81
N ASP A 147 -19.16 18.23 -33.27
CA ASP A 147 -20.54 17.75 -33.24
C ASP A 147 -20.86 16.97 -31.94
N LEU A 148 -22.16 16.76 -31.71
CA LEU A 148 -22.68 15.88 -30.68
C LEU A 148 -23.37 14.70 -31.35
N SER A 149 -23.34 13.53 -30.70
CA SER A 149 -24.14 12.37 -31.10
C SER A 149 -25.33 12.22 -30.15
N VAL A 150 -26.55 12.24 -30.69
CA VAL A 150 -27.81 12.06 -29.95
C VAL A 150 -28.41 10.70 -30.33
N LEU A 151 -28.60 9.85 -29.33
CA LEU A 151 -29.01 8.46 -29.44
C LEU A 151 -30.47 8.32 -28.95
N ASP A 152 -31.35 7.77 -29.79
CA ASP A 152 -32.72 7.40 -29.41
C ASP A 152 -32.69 6.14 -28.54
N VAL A 153 -32.97 6.31 -27.24
CA VAL A 153 -32.91 5.23 -26.25
C VAL A 153 -34.04 4.23 -26.45
N SER A 154 -35.23 4.66 -26.86
CA SER A 154 -36.35 3.76 -27.19
C SER A 154 -36.01 2.87 -28.38
N GLY A 155 -35.46 3.46 -29.44
CA GLY A 155 -35.03 2.75 -30.63
C GLY A 155 -33.94 1.72 -30.32
N LEU A 156 -32.88 2.13 -29.63
CA LEU A 156 -31.74 1.26 -29.29
C LEU A 156 -32.06 0.23 -28.19
N ALA A 157 -33.07 0.47 -27.34
CA ALA A 157 -33.50 -0.51 -26.35
C ALA A 157 -34.06 -1.80 -26.97
N SER A 158 -34.56 -1.79 -28.21
CA SER A 158 -35.08 -2.99 -28.89
C SER A 158 -34.07 -4.14 -28.93
N TYR A 159 -32.80 -3.84 -29.23
CA TYR A 159 -31.69 -4.80 -29.14
C TYR A 159 -31.49 -5.37 -27.72
N ALA A 160 -31.82 -4.62 -26.67
CA ALA A 160 -31.75 -5.06 -25.27
C ALA A 160 -32.95 -5.93 -24.83
N PHE A 161 -34.02 -6.00 -25.63
CA PHE A 161 -35.21 -6.83 -25.40
C PHE A 161 -35.24 -8.13 -26.24
N GLU A 162 -34.15 -8.44 -26.97
CA GLU A 162 -34.05 -9.57 -27.92
C GLU A 162 -34.99 -9.51 -29.14
N GLU A 163 -35.62 -8.35 -29.37
CA GLU A 163 -36.41 -8.04 -30.57
C GLU A 163 -35.61 -7.07 -31.46
N PRO A 164 -34.60 -7.54 -32.24
CA PRO A 164 -33.79 -6.65 -33.08
C PRO A 164 -34.68 -5.96 -34.14
N PRO A 165 -34.57 -4.64 -34.31
CA PRO A 165 -35.41 -3.87 -35.21
C PRO A 165 -35.05 -4.14 -36.69
N GLU A 166 -35.93 -3.71 -37.61
CA GLU A 166 -35.67 -3.82 -39.05
C GLU A 166 -34.60 -2.83 -39.55
N ASP A 167 -34.36 -1.74 -38.80
CA ASP A 167 -33.41 -0.68 -39.15
C ASP A 167 -31.99 -0.95 -38.61
N ASP A 168 -31.00 -0.28 -39.23
CA ASP A 168 -29.60 -0.29 -38.78
C ASP A 168 -29.43 0.55 -37.50
N PRO A 169 -28.57 0.18 -36.54
CA PRO A 169 -28.32 0.96 -35.32
C PRO A 169 -28.01 2.44 -35.56
N ALA A 170 -27.37 2.77 -36.69
CA ALA A 170 -27.06 4.14 -37.07
C ALA A 170 -28.31 4.99 -37.42
N ALA A 171 -29.46 4.38 -37.67
CA ALA A 171 -30.73 5.11 -37.87
C ALA A 171 -31.26 5.75 -36.57
N TYR A 172 -30.85 5.22 -35.42
CA TYR A 172 -31.18 5.74 -34.08
C TYR A 172 -30.15 6.75 -33.55
N VAL A 173 -29.15 7.11 -34.36
CA VAL A 173 -28.14 8.13 -34.03
C VAL A 173 -28.35 9.35 -34.93
N SER A 174 -28.44 10.53 -34.32
CA SER A 174 -28.48 11.80 -35.04
C SER A 174 -27.30 12.69 -34.65
N THR A 175 -26.73 13.38 -35.65
CA THR A 175 -25.57 14.26 -35.47
C THR A 175 -26.03 15.70 -35.33
N VAL A 176 -25.69 16.33 -34.20
CA VAL A 176 -26.01 17.74 -33.92
C VAL A 176 -24.73 18.56 -34.04
N VAL A 177 -24.62 19.37 -35.10
CA VAL A 177 -23.54 20.35 -35.27
C VAL A 177 -23.99 21.67 -34.63
N PRO A 178 -23.40 22.13 -33.52
CA PRO A 178 -23.82 23.35 -32.84
C PRO A 178 -23.72 24.58 -33.75
N ARG A 179 -24.78 25.40 -33.76
CA ARG A 179 -24.92 26.57 -34.62
C ARG A 179 -25.29 27.81 -33.82
N ARG A 180 -24.81 28.96 -34.30
CA ARG A 180 -25.21 30.29 -33.84
C ARG A 180 -26.64 30.59 -34.32
N ALA A 181 -27.34 31.57 -33.75
CA ALA A 181 -28.74 31.85 -34.08
C ALA A 181 -28.94 32.32 -35.54
N ASP A 182 -27.91 32.92 -36.15
CA ASP A 182 -27.86 33.19 -37.59
C ASP A 182 -27.78 31.93 -38.48
N GLY A 183 -27.47 30.76 -37.90
CA GLY A 183 -27.39 29.45 -38.56
C GLY A 183 -25.98 29.00 -38.92
N THR A 184 -24.96 29.85 -38.76
CA THR A 184 -23.55 29.49 -38.97
C THR A 184 -23.10 28.40 -37.98
N PRO A 185 -22.29 27.41 -38.40
CA PRO A 185 -21.66 26.46 -37.47
C PRO A 185 -20.79 27.19 -36.44
N LEU A 186 -20.73 26.65 -35.22
CA LEU A 186 -19.87 27.19 -34.16
C LEU A 186 -18.38 26.94 -34.44
N GLY A 187 -18.05 25.78 -35.03
CA GLY A 187 -16.68 25.41 -35.41
C GLY A 187 -15.75 25.00 -34.26
N ALA A 188 -16.23 25.02 -33.02
CA ALA A 188 -15.50 24.62 -31.81
C ALA A 188 -15.88 23.21 -31.35
N ARG A 189 -14.92 22.47 -30.79
CA ARG A 189 -15.11 21.11 -30.26
C ARG A 189 -15.88 21.12 -28.93
N PRO A 190 -16.90 20.26 -28.73
CA PRO A 190 -17.57 20.11 -27.45
C PRO A 190 -16.73 19.29 -26.47
N GLY A 191 -16.77 19.67 -25.19
CA GLY A 191 -16.24 18.90 -24.06
C GLY A 191 -17.34 18.16 -23.31
N GLN A 192 -17.43 18.37 -21.99
CA GLN A 192 -18.51 17.84 -21.16
C GLN A 192 -19.89 18.34 -21.62
N VAL A 193 -20.87 17.44 -21.59
CA VAL A 193 -22.29 17.67 -21.83
C VAL A 193 -23.12 17.45 -20.55
N LEU A 194 -24.21 18.19 -20.38
CA LEU A 194 -25.22 17.98 -19.33
C LEU A 194 -26.62 18.18 -19.92
N ALA A 195 -27.55 17.27 -19.65
CA ALA A 195 -28.96 17.47 -20.00
C ALA A 195 -29.57 18.67 -19.27
N VAL A 196 -30.35 19.49 -19.97
CA VAL A 196 -31.08 20.61 -19.35
C VAL A 196 -32.45 20.12 -18.86
N PRO A 197 -32.79 20.28 -17.58
CA PRO A 197 -34.15 20.06 -17.08
C PRO A 197 -35.18 20.87 -17.88
N PRO A 198 -36.35 20.30 -18.27
CA PRO A 198 -37.28 20.98 -19.18
C PRO A 198 -37.88 22.31 -18.66
N ASP A 199 -37.75 22.60 -17.37
CA ASP A 199 -38.11 23.85 -16.69
C ASP A 199 -37.02 24.94 -16.73
N LEU A 200 -35.76 24.55 -16.96
CA LEU A 200 -34.61 25.45 -17.14
C LEU A 200 -34.27 25.71 -18.62
N SER A 201 -34.79 24.86 -19.51
CA SER A 201 -34.57 24.89 -20.94
C SER A 201 -35.25 26.09 -21.63
N ASN A 202 -34.54 26.70 -22.58
CA ASN A 202 -35.10 27.74 -23.46
C ASN A 202 -35.79 27.16 -24.72
N THR A 203 -35.91 25.83 -24.84
CA THR A 203 -36.66 25.20 -25.94
C THR A 203 -38.18 25.40 -25.80
N GLY A 204 -38.92 25.15 -26.89
CA GLY A 204 -40.38 25.28 -26.92
C GLY A 204 -41.13 24.17 -26.17
N ASP A 205 -42.30 24.52 -25.63
CA ASP A 205 -43.27 23.71 -24.86
C ASP A 205 -42.75 22.37 -24.28
N PRO A 206 -42.21 22.36 -23.04
CA PRO A 206 -41.55 21.20 -22.40
C PRO A 206 -42.52 20.06 -21.97
N ARG A 207 -43.69 19.95 -22.62
CA ARG A 207 -44.80 19.06 -22.23
C ARG A 207 -45.03 17.88 -23.18
N GLN A 208 -44.25 17.76 -24.24
CA GLN A 208 -44.15 16.52 -25.00
C GLN A 208 -43.20 15.56 -24.27
N GLY A 209 -43.56 14.28 -24.18
CA GLY A 209 -42.70 13.24 -23.63
C GLY A 209 -41.55 12.87 -24.58
N CYS A 210 -41.22 11.58 -24.67
CA CYS A 210 -40.25 11.09 -25.66
C CYS A 210 -40.82 11.23 -27.09
N ASP A 211 -40.52 12.36 -27.72
CA ASP A 211 -40.81 12.68 -29.11
C ASP A 211 -39.47 12.93 -29.83
N PRO A 212 -39.04 12.05 -30.75
CA PRO A 212 -37.84 12.27 -31.56
C PRO A 212 -37.85 13.56 -32.39
N ALA A 213 -39.02 14.19 -32.59
CA ALA A 213 -39.13 15.51 -33.20
C ALA A 213 -38.92 16.68 -32.21
N ASN A 214 -38.68 16.42 -30.92
CA ASN A 214 -38.43 17.41 -29.86
C ASN A 214 -37.46 16.90 -28.75
N PRO A 215 -36.20 16.49 -29.05
CA PRO A 215 -35.24 15.94 -28.08
C PRO A 215 -34.70 16.86 -26.96
N GLY A 216 -35.25 18.05 -26.75
CA GLY A 216 -34.82 18.98 -25.70
C GLY A 216 -33.50 19.72 -25.96
N SER A 217 -32.81 20.12 -24.89
CA SER A 217 -31.51 20.83 -24.94
C SER A 217 -30.48 20.26 -23.98
N VAL A 218 -29.20 20.56 -24.26
CA VAL A 218 -28.04 20.24 -23.42
C VAL A 218 -27.22 21.50 -23.14
N TYR A 219 -26.66 21.63 -21.94
CA TYR A 219 -25.52 22.52 -21.69
C TYR A 219 -24.25 21.82 -22.16
N VAL A 220 -23.39 22.55 -22.87
CA VAL A 220 -22.19 22.03 -23.52
C VAL A 220 -21.03 22.98 -23.27
N THR A 221 -19.89 22.45 -22.83
CA THR A 221 -18.62 23.19 -22.83
C THR A 221 -18.03 23.22 -24.24
N PHE A 222 -17.45 24.35 -24.64
CA PHE A 222 -16.62 24.47 -25.84
C PHE A 222 -15.26 25.03 -25.41
N PRO A 223 -14.29 24.16 -25.04
CA PRO A 223 -13.09 24.57 -24.33
C PRO A 223 -12.29 25.63 -25.09
N SER A 224 -12.04 25.41 -26.39
CA SER A 224 -11.32 26.32 -27.29
C SER A 224 -11.96 27.70 -27.43
N CYS A 225 -13.27 27.81 -27.21
CA CYS A 225 -14.02 29.05 -27.23
C CYS A 225 -14.14 29.72 -25.85
N GLN A 226 -13.60 29.09 -24.79
CA GLN A 226 -13.74 29.56 -23.40
C GLN A 226 -15.23 29.71 -23.02
N LEU A 227 -16.09 28.79 -23.48
CA LEU A 227 -17.55 28.99 -23.57
C LEU A 227 -18.33 27.83 -22.93
N ILE A 228 -19.44 28.13 -22.27
CA ILE A 228 -20.57 27.19 -22.13
C ILE A 228 -21.77 27.67 -22.95
N ALA A 229 -22.55 26.76 -23.50
CA ALA A 229 -23.75 27.09 -24.27
C ALA A 229 -24.88 26.08 -24.08
N GLU A 230 -26.12 26.56 -24.05
CA GLU A 230 -27.32 25.73 -24.20
C GLU A 230 -27.59 25.47 -25.68
N VAL A 231 -27.61 24.21 -26.11
CA VAL A 231 -27.85 23.80 -27.50
C VAL A 231 -29.18 23.05 -27.61
N ASP A 232 -30.10 23.55 -28.42
CA ASP A 232 -31.32 22.86 -28.87
C ASP A 232 -30.92 21.68 -29.78
N LEU A 233 -31.16 20.45 -29.33
CA LEU A 233 -30.77 19.24 -30.05
C LEU A 233 -31.52 19.06 -31.38
N ARG A 234 -32.69 19.69 -31.54
CA ARG A 234 -33.50 19.62 -32.75
C ARG A 234 -33.11 20.67 -33.77
N THR A 235 -33.04 21.95 -33.37
CA THR A 235 -32.70 23.03 -34.31
C THR A 235 -31.19 23.22 -34.48
N GLN A 236 -30.40 22.50 -33.67
CA GLN A 236 -28.94 22.59 -33.54
C GLN A 236 -28.44 23.96 -33.08
N ARG A 237 -29.33 24.84 -32.62
CA ARG A 237 -29.02 26.25 -32.30
C ARG A 237 -28.64 26.43 -30.84
N ILE A 238 -27.68 27.30 -30.61
CA ILE A 238 -27.40 27.89 -29.30
C ILE A 238 -28.60 28.77 -28.91
N LEU A 239 -29.06 28.64 -27.67
CA LEU A 239 -30.18 29.41 -27.12
C LEU A 239 -29.69 30.53 -26.16
N GLN A 240 -28.71 30.20 -25.33
CA GLN A 240 -27.95 31.11 -24.46
C GLN A 240 -26.52 30.59 -24.31
N SER A 241 -25.56 31.47 -24.02
CA SER A 241 -24.16 31.09 -23.81
C SER A 241 -23.40 32.07 -22.93
N ARG A 242 -22.39 31.59 -22.20
CA ARG A 242 -21.58 32.35 -21.25
C ARG A 242 -20.11 32.12 -21.58
N GLN A 243 -19.35 33.18 -21.81
CA GLN A 243 -17.93 33.12 -22.21
C GLN A 243 -17.02 33.64 -21.08
N PHE A 244 -15.94 32.91 -20.78
CA PHE A 244 -15.00 33.14 -19.68
C PHE A 244 -13.79 33.93 -20.17
N VAL A 245 -13.95 35.25 -20.31
CA VAL A 245 -12.98 36.14 -20.97
C VAL A 245 -12.01 36.74 -19.94
N ARG A 246 -10.71 36.54 -20.15
CA ARG A 246 -9.61 37.16 -19.38
C ARG A 246 -9.57 38.69 -19.61
N ASP A 247 -9.74 39.49 -18.56
CA ASP A 247 -9.63 40.96 -18.62
C ASP A 247 -8.13 41.37 -18.72
N PRO A 248 -7.71 42.03 -19.83
CA PRO A 248 -6.31 42.39 -20.06
C PRO A 248 -5.75 43.47 -19.12
N ASN A 249 -6.54 43.99 -18.17
CA ASN A 249 -6.11 45.02 -17.21
C ASN A 249 -5.70 44.46 -15.84
N ASN A 250 -6.28 43.33 -15.42
CA ASN A 250 -6.07 42.72 -14.09
C ASN A 250 -5.77 41.21 -14.13
N ASP A 251 -5.84 40.59 -15.31
CA ASP A 251 -5.63 39.15 -15.55
C ASP A 251 -6.72 38.22 -14.96
N ALA A 252 -7.80 38.78 -14.40
CA ALA A 252 -8.94 38.02 -13.91
C ALA A 252 -9.80 37.52 -15.07
N ILE A 253 -10.37 36.33 -14.91
CA ILE A 253 -11.44 35.84 -15.80
C ILE A 253 -12.73 36.59 -15.48
N THR A 254 -13.55 36.87 -16.49
CA THR A 254 -14.86 37.51 -16.35
C THR A 254 -15.89 36.75 -17.18
N VAL A 255 -17.10 36.55 -16.63
CA VAL A 255 -18.18 35.85 -17.32
C VAL A 255 -19.00 36.85 -18.13
N VAL A 256 -19.14 36.59 -19.43
CA VAL A 256 -19.84 37.46 -20.38
C VAL A 256 -21.04 36.74 -21.00
N ASP A 257 -22.22 37.37 -20.98
CA ASP A 257 -23.38 36.91 -21.77
C ASP A 257 -23.12 37.14 -23.27
N THR A 258 -22.87 36.07 -23.99
CA THR A 258 -22.68 36.06 -25.46
C THR A 258 -23.96 35.66 -26.22
N GLY A 259 -25.07 35.47 -25.51
CA GLY A 259 -26.39 35.23 -26.09
C GLY A 259 -26.44 33.96 -26.94
N ALA A 260 -27.05 34.06 -28.11
CA ALA A 260 -27.24 32.96 -29.05
C ALA A 260 -26.26 32.97 -30.24
N ASP A 261 -25.35 33.95 -30.30
CA ASP A 261 -24.45 34.19 -31.43
C ASP A 261 -22.95 34.34 -31.01
N PRO A 262 -22.42 33.52 -30.08
CA PRO A 262 -21.05 33.64 -29.55
C PRO A 262 -19.99 33.54 -30.65
N VAL A 263 -18.80 34.11 -30.41
CA VAL A 263 -17.72 34.17 -31.39
C VAL A 263 -16.53 33.34 -30.90
N CYS A 264 -16.19 32.30 -31.66
CA CYS A 264 -15.21 31.27 -31.28
C CYS A 264 -14.03 31.19 -32.24
N PRO A 265 -12.84 30.76 -31.76
CA PRO A 265 -11.84 30.12 -32.60
C PRO A 265 -12.44 28.87 -33.27
N ILE A 266 -11.89 28.48 -34.42
CA ILE A 266 -12.38 27.35 -35.21
C ILE A 266 -11.39 26.19 -35.14
N ASP A 267 -11.84 25.07 -34.56
CA ASP A 267 -11.12 23.81 -34.47
C ASP A 267 -11.38 22.90 -35.68
N CYS A 268 -12.57 23.02 -36.31
CA CYS A 268 -13.04 22.19 -37.41
C CYS A 268 -13.36 23.05 -38.65
N ALA A 269 -12.31 23.41 -39.41
CA ALA A 269 -12.43 24.29 -40.57
C ALA A 269 -13.29 23.70 -41.72
N GLU A 270 -13.40 22.37 -41.79
CA GLU A 270 -14.24 21.61 -42.72
C GLU A 270 -15.74 21.93 -42.59
N GLN A 271 -16.21 22.42 -41.44
CA GLN A 271 -17.60 22.90 -41.30
C GLN A 271 -17.87 24.21 -42.07
N PHE A 272 -16.81 24.88 -42.55
CA PHE A 272 -16.85 26.17 -43.25
C PHE A 272 -16.47 26.04 -44.74
N GLU A 273 -16.53 24.84 -45.32
CA GLU A 273 -16.34 24.65 -46.78
C GLU A 273 -17.44 25.31 -47.63
N ASP A 274 -18.62 25.58 -47.05
CA ASP A 274 -19.67 26.34 -47.72
C ASP A 274 -19.26 27.82 -47.89
N PRO A 275 -19.23 28.37 -49.12
CA PRO A 275 -18.88 29.77 -49.37
C PRO A 275 -19.69 30.79 -48.56
N ASP A 276 -20.93 30.49 -48.17
CA ASP A 276 -21.76 31.40 -47.37
C ASP A 276 -21.22 31.55 -45.92
N TYR A 277 -20.42 30.61 -45.42
CA TYR A 277 -19.77 30.68 -44.10
C TYR A 277 -18.32 31.19 -44.14
N GLY A 278 -17.73 31.40 -45.32
CA GLY A 278 -16.33 31.86 -45.46
C GLY A 278 -16.03 33.21 -44.78
N GLY A 279 -17.06 34.03 -44.54
CA GLY A 279 -16.95 35.26 -43.75
C GLY A 279 -16.72 35.02 -42.25
N ALA A 280 -17.31 33.96 -41.67
CA ALA A 280 -17.07 33.56 -40.29
C ALA A 280 -15.64 33.02 -40.11
N LEU A 281 -15.21 32.12 -41.00
CA LEU A 281 -13.84 31.60 -41.02
C LEU A 281 -12.78 32.72 -41.14
N ALA A 282 -13.07 33.78 -41.89
CA ALA A 282 -12.19 34.94 -42.05
C ALA A 282 -12.24 35.97 -40.90
N SER A 283 -13.15 35.80 -39.94
CA SER A 283 -13.33 36.71 -38.78
C SER A 283 -13.25 36.04 -37.41
N ALA A 284 -13.04 34.72 -37.36
CA ALA A 284 -12.80 33.98 -36.13
C ALA A 284 -11.58 34.53 -35.36
N PRO A 285 -11.68 34.76 -34.04
CA PRO A 285 -10.56 35.16 -33.21
C PRO A 285 -9.51 34.04 -33.12
N PRO A 286 -8.24 34.38 -32.86
CA PRO A 286 -7.28 33.39 -32.39
C PRO A 286 -7.73 32.86 -31.02
N GLY A 287 -7.44 31.59 -30.73
CA GLY A 287 -7.53 31.09 -29.36
C GLY A 287 -6.56 31.82 -28.45
N ASP A 288 -7.07 32.27 -27.30
CA ASP A 288 -6.25 32.79 -26.21
C ASP A 288 -5.52 31.60 -25.54
N PRO A 289 -4.16 31.61 -25.46
CA PRO A 289 -3.36 30.52 -24.92
C PRO A 289 -3.30 30.47 -23.39
N ASP A 290 -3.79 31.50 -22.68
CA ASP A 290 -3.63 31.64 -21.23
C ASP A 290 -4.97 31.62 -20.46
N GLY A 291 -6.11 31.90 -21.09
CA GLY A 291 -7.43 31.93 -20.40
C GLY A 291 -8.04 30.58 -20.03
N MET A 292 -9.27 30.62 -19.49
CA MET A 292 -9.93 29.45 -18.90
C MET A 292 -10.64 28.59 -19.95
N TYR A 293 -10.28 27.31 -20.01
CA TYR A 293 -10.86 26.32 -20.93
C TYR A 293 -11.89 25.46 -20.19
N PRO A 294 -13.20 25.80 -20.22
CA PRO A 294 -14.20 25.09 -19.44
C PRO A 294 -14.30 23.65 -19.91
N LEU A 295 -14.13 22.73 -18.97
CA LEU A 295 -14.08 21.28 -19.20
C LEU A 295 -14.89 20.51 -18.15
N ALA A 296 -15.14 21.14 -16.99
CA ALA A 296 -15.97 20.63 -15.92
C ALA A 296 -17.25 21.46 -15.79
N MET A 297 -18.39 20.80 -15.68
CA MET A 297 -19.67 21.38 -15.30
C MET A 297 -20.41 20.48 -14.32
N ALA A 298 -21.18 21.07 -13.42
CA ALA A 298 -22.20 20.37 -12.66
C ALA A 298 -23.42 21.26 -12.40
N LEU A 299 -24.61 20.72 -12.61
CA LEU A 299 -25.88 21.38 -12.33
C LEU A 299 -26.42 20.91 -10.98
N VAL A 300 -26.75 21.86 -10.10
CA VAL A 300 -27.52 21.62 -8.88
C VAL A 300 -28.88 22.33 -9.01
N THR A 301 -29.95 21.59 -8.79
CA THR A 301 -31.33 22.08 -8.82
C THR A 301 -32.05 21.76 -7.51
N PRO A 302 -33.07 22.54 -7.13
CA PRO A 302 -34.06 22.12 -6.15
C PRO A 302 -34.72 20.78 -6.54
N PRO A 303 -35.27 20.02 -5.58
CA PRO A 303 -36.04 18.82 -5.88
C PRO A 303 -37.33 19.15 -6.64
N ALA A 304 -37.54 18.49 -7.79
CA ALA A 304 -38.64 18.78 -8.71
C ALA A 304 -40.04 18.44 -8.17
N ASP A 305 -40.14 17.47 -7.25
CA ASP A 305 -41.34 17.18 -6.45
C ASP A 305 -40.95 17.20 -4.96
N PRO A 306 -41.22 18.28 -4.21
CA PRO A 306 -40.94 18.37 -2.77
C PRO A 306 -41.85 17.47 -1.91
N THR A 307 -42.66 16.60 -2.52
CA THR A 307 -43.43 15.54 -1.85
C THR A 307 -42.99 14.12 -2.25
N ALA A 308 -41.95 13.98 -3.07
CA ALA A 308 -41.33 12.71 -3.42
C ALA A 308 -40.35 12.22 -2.32
N CYS A 309 -39.29 11.52 -2.69
CA CYS A 309 -38.22 11.17 -1.76
C CYS A 309 -37.30 12.37 -1.54
N VAL A 310 -37.55 13.13 -0.47
CA VAL A 310 -36.77 14.29 -0.02
C VAL A 310 -36.75 14.36 1.50
N ASP A 311 -35.63 14.79 2.08
CA ASP A 311 -35.54 15.18 3.48
C ASP A 311 -35.35 16.70 3.65
N PHE A 312 -35.03 17.15 4.86
CA PHE A 312 -34.85 18.57 5.17
C PHE A 312 -33.68 19.20 4.41
N ALA A 313 -32.57 18.48 4.21
CA ALA A 313 -31.40 19.03 3.53
C ALA A 313 -31.64 19.23 2.03
N ASP A 314 -32.46 18.37 1.40
CA ASP A 314 -32.84 18.54 -0.02
C ASP A 314 -33.68 19.79 -0.24
N LEU A 315 -34.56 20.12 0.72
CA LEU A 315 -35.43 21.30 0.67
C LEU A 315 -34.68 22.63 0.88
N GLU A 316 -33.47 22.61 1.45
CA GLU A 316 -32.61 23.79 1.56
C GLU A 316 -31.87 24.12 0.25
N VAL A 317 -31.89 23.24 -0.76
CA VAL A 317 -31.52 23.62 -2.14
C VAL A 317 -32.67 24.42 -2.75
N GLN A 318 -32.72 25.71 -2.42
CA GLN A 318 -33.79 26.62 -2.85
C GLN A 318 -33.53 27.26 -4.23
N ASP A 319 -32.30 27.21 -4.72
CA ASP A 319 -31.86 27.91 -5.93
C ASP A 319 -31.13 26.99 -6.93
N VAL A 320 -31.21 27.36 -8.21
CA VAL A 320 -30.61 26.61 -9.33
C VAL A 320 -29.24 27.20 -9.65
N SER A 321 -28.22 26.35 -9.63
CA SER A 321 -26.81 26.72 -9.74
C SER A 321 -26.06 25.80 -10.70
N LEU A 322 -25.39 26.38 -11.70
CA LEU A 322 -24.50 25.68 -12.62
C LEU A 322 -23.05 26.04 -12.29
N TYR A 323 -22.33 25.07 -11.73
CA TYR A 323 -20.90 25.18 -11.46
C TYR A 323 -20.12 24.89 -12.73
N VAL A 324 -19.08 25.69 -12.99
CA VAL A 324 -18.17 25.53 -14.13
C VAL A 324 -16.72 25.61 -13.63
N GLY A 325 -15.86 24.77 -14.20
CA GLY A 325 -14.42 24.78 -14.00
C GLY A 325 -13.69 24.35 -15.27
N GLY A 326 -12.38 24.57 -15.34
CA GLY A 326 -11.62 24.29 -16.55
C GLY A 326 -10.11 24.25 -16.34
N LEU A 327 -9.38 23.91 -17.40
CA LEU A 327 -7.93 24.06 -17.42
C LEU A 327 -7.56 25.55 -17.58
N GLY A 328 -6.38 25.95 -17.09
CA GLY A 328 -5.92 27.35 -17.12
C GLY A 328 -6.48 28.24 -15.99
N SER A 329 -7.32 27.71 -15.11
CA SER A 329 -7.93 28.44 -13.98
C SER A 329 -8.14 27.51 -12.78
N ASP A 330 -7.64 27.90 -11.61
CA ASP A 330 -7.92 27.18 -10.35
C ASP A 330 -9.28 27.58 -9.74
N ASN A 331 -9.97 28.57 -10.32
CA ASN A 331 -11.30 29.02 -9.89
C ASN A 331 -12.43 28.10 -10.34
N ILE A 332 -13.36 27.83 -9.43
CA ILE A 332 -14.73 27.39 -9.70
C ILE A 332 -15.61 28.64 -9.87
N TYR A 333 -16.54 28.59 -10.83
CA TYR A 333 -17.53 29.64 -11.08
C TYR A 333 -18.94 29.08 -10.85
N GLU A 334 -19.72 29.66 -9.96
CA GLU A 334 -21.14 29.35 -9.76
C GLU A 334 -22.00 30.36 -10.53
N LEU A 335 -22.66 29.87 -11.59
CA LEU A 335 -23.66 30.62 -12.34
C LEU A 335 -25.03 30.39 -11.71
N ARG A 336 -25.70 31.46 -11.29
CA ARG A 336 -27.04 31.40 -10.68
C ARG A 336 -28.10 31.61 -11.75
N TYR A 337 -29.24 30.93 -11.65
CA TYR A 337 -30.35 31.09 -12.61
C TYR A 337 -31.36 32.15 -12.14
N ASP A 338 -31.67 33.14 -12.99
CA ASP A 338 -32.62 34.22 -12.65
C ASP A 338 -34.11 33.85 -12.83
N GLY A 339 -34.39 32.60 -13.22
CA GLY A 339 -35.72 32.13 -13.64
C GLY A 339 -35.95 32.15 -15.17
N LYS A 340 -34.93 32.52 -15.95
CA LYS A 340 -34.93 32.52 -17.42
C LYS A 340 -33.54 32.30 -18.03
N THR A 341 -32.51 32.87 -17.41
CA THR A 341 -31.14 32.98 -17.92
C THR A 341 -30.12 32.85 -16.79
N TRP A 342 -28.91 32.39 -17.11
CA TRP A 342 -27.78 32.41 -16.18
C TRP A 342 -27.29 33.85 -15.91
N THR A 343 -26.97 34.20 -14.67
CA THR A 343 -26.45 35.53 -14.33
C THR A 343 -25.10 35.82 -14.98
N ASP A 344 -24.81 37.10 -15.21
CA ASP A 344 -23.51 37.64 -15.65
C ASP A 344 -22.58 38.02 -14.47
N ASP A 345 -23.13 38.01 -13.25
CA ASP A 345 -22.41 38.13 -11.96
C ASP A 345 -22.26 36.72 -11.33
N PRO A 346 -21.18 35.96 -11.62
CA PRO A 346 -20.91 34.66 -11.02
C PRO A 346 -20.47 34.82 -9.56
N LEU A 347 -20.57 33.75 -8.77
CA LEU A 347 -19.77 33.64 -7.55
C LEU A 347 -18.53 32.81 -7.86
N GLU A 348 -17.35 33.29 -7.45
CA GLU A 348 -16.06 32.70 -7.80
C GLU A 348 -15.35 32.16 -6.54
N PHE A 349 -14.63 31.05 -6.69
CA PHE A 349 -13.84 30.46 -5.60
C PHE A 349 -12.54 29.85 -6.14
N GLU A 350 -11.38 30.39 -5.75
CA GLU A 350 -10.05 29.86 -6.10
C GLU A 350 -9.68 28.65 -5.24
N LEU A 351 -9.37 27.51 -5.86
CA LEU A 351 -8.87 26.32 -5.16
C LEU A 351 -7.37 26.43 -4.88
N THR A 352 -6.92 25.92 -3.73
CA THR A 352 -5.53 26.07 -3.26
C THR A 352 -4.53 25.30 -4.14
N ALA A 353 -4.03 25.91 -5.22
CA ALA A 353 -3.09 25.31 -6.19
C ALA A 353 -3.60 23.99 -6.79
N ALA A 354 -4.76 24.04 -7.43
CA ALA A 354 -5.40 22.93 -8.15
C ALA A 354 -4.74 22.61 -9.51
N GLN A 355 -4.11 23.59 -10.18
CA GLN A 355 -3.55 23.46 -11.53
C GLN A 355 -4.61 23.17 -12.62
N GLY A 356 -5.76 23.85 -12.52
CA GLY A 356 -6.94 23.62 -13.33
C GLY A 356 -7.93 22.62 -12.70
N ILE A 357 -9.12 22.54 -13.29
CA ILE A 357 -10.22 21.66 -12.89
C ILE A 357 -10.64 20.78 -14.08
N SER A 358 -10.74 19.47 -13.86
CA SER A 358 -11.12 18.48 -14.88
C SER A 358 -12.54 17.91 -14.69
N ALA A 359 -13.07 17.86 -13.47
CA ALA A 359 -14.45 17.45 -13.19
C ALA A 359 -14.99 18.13 -11.92
N ILE A 360 -16.31 18.32 -11.87
CA ILE A 360 -17.06 18.77 -10.68
C ILE A 360 -18.20 17.77 -10.45
N ARG A 361 -18.37 17.32 -9.21
CA ARG A 361 -19.41 16.38 -8.78
C ARG A 361 -20.01 16.82 -7.45
N PRO A 362 -21.22 17.40 -7.41
CA PRO A 362 -21.90 17.74 -6.18
C PRO A 362 -22.38 16.46 -5.49
N THR A 363 -22.28 16.42 -4.16
CA THR A 363 -23.04 15.44 -3.38
C THR A 363 -24.53 15.78 -3.44
N PRO A 364 -25.42 14.80 -3.22
CA PRO A 364 -26.72 15.07 -2.64
C PRO A 364 -26.56 15.94 -1.37
N PRO A 365 -27.52 16.81 -1.07
CA PRO A 365 -27.64 17.42 0.25
C PRO A 365 -27.82 16.33 1.31
N MET A 366 -27.26 16.54 2.50
CA MET A 366 -27.36 15.61 3.62
C MET A 366 -27.42 16.37 4.94
N LEU A 367 -28.04 15.78 5.95
CA LEU A 367 -27.90 16.24 7.33
C LEU A 367 -26.56 15.72 7.87
N MET A 368 -25.88 16.52 8.69
CA MET A 368 -24.73 16.06 9.49
C MET A 368 -24.68 16.80 10.83
N ALA A 369 -24.38 16.07 11.91
CA ALA A 369 -23.95 16.69 13.16
C ALA A 369 -22.59 17.40 12.95
N SER A 370 -22.46 18.65 13.41
CA SER A 370 -21.21 19.40 13.29
C SER A 370 -20.97 20.32 14.49
N GLY A 371 -19.81 20.18 15.12
CA GLY A 371 -19.45 20.94 16.31
C GLY A 371 -20.00 20.35 17.62
N PRO A 372 -20.16 21.17 18.67
CA PRO A 372 -20.69 20.74 19.96
C PRO A 372 -22.21 20.81 20.09
N ASP A 373 -22.90 21.39 19.09
CA ASP A 373 -24.37 21.45 19.06
C ASP A 373 -24.93 20.12 18.50
N PRO A 374 -26.00 19.56 19.11
CA PRO A 374 -26.50 18.22 18.79
C PRO A 374 -27.51 18.18 17.64
N ASP A 375 -27.98 19.34 17.16
CA ASP A 375 -28.94 19.45 16.08
C ASP A 375 -28.17 19.42 14.73
N PRO A 376 -28.48 18.50 13.79
CA PRO A 376 -27.73 18.38 12.55
C PRO A 376 -28.02 19.54 11.57
N GLU A 377 -26.98 20.07 10.94
CA GLU A 377 -27.09 21.10 9.90
C GLU A 377 -27.19 20.47 8.49
N PRO A 378 -27.78 21.17 7.50
CA PRO A 378 -27.69 20.78 6.10
C PRO A 378 -26.27 21.02 5.53
N TYR A 379 -25.73 20.01 4.87
CA TYR A 379 -24.45 20.01 4.17
C TYR A 379 -24.61 19.58 2.71
N GLN A 380 -23.89 20.26 1.81
CA GLN A 380 -23.67 19.83 0.43
C GLN A 380 -22.23 20.15 0.07
N PHE A 381 -21.56 19.21 -0.59
CA PHE A 381 -20.16 19.36 -0.96
C PHE A 381 -19.97 19.26 -2.47
N LEU A 382 -19.03 20.04 -3.01
CA LEU A 382 -18.56 19.91 -4.39
C LEU A 382 -17.25 19.12 -4.36
N TYR A 383 -17.25 17.93 -4.95
CA TYR A 383 -16.05 17.13 -5.17
C TYR A 383 -15.46 17.53 -6.52
N VAL A 384 -14.34 18.24 -6.49
CA VAL A 384 -13.75 18.91 -7.65
C VAL A 384 -12.40 18.27 -7.96
N ILE A 385 -12.29 17.61 -9.10
CA ILE A 385 -11.06 16.95 -9.53
C ILE A 385 -10.14 18.00 -10.14
N ALA A 386 -8.97 18.15 -9.54
CA ALA A 386 -7.96 19.13 -9.84
C ALA A 386 -6.89 18.57 -10.80
N GLY A 387 -6.28 19.44 -11.60
CA GLY A 387 -5.19 19.08 -12.52
C GLY A 387 -3.95 18.51 -11.81
N ASP A 388 -3.77 18.83 -10.52
CA ASP A 388 -2.75 18.24 -9.64
C ASP A 388 -3.01 16.76 -9.24
N GLY A 389 -4.12 16.16 -9.71
CA GLY A 389 -4.49 14.77 -9.47
C GLY A 389 -5.26 14.49 -8.17
N SER A 390 -5.59 15.52 -7.38
CA SER A 390 -6.44 15.39 -6.19
C SER A 390 -7.91 15.68 -6.48
N THR A 391 -8.79 15.23 -5.58
CA THR A 391 -10.13 15.80 -5.45
C THR A 391 -10.15 16.78 -4.29
N ARG A 392 -10.37 18.06 -4.60
CA ARG A 392 -10.69 19.08 -3.59
C ARG A 392 -12.16 18.97 -3.23
N VAL A 393 -12.49 19.29 -1.99
CA VAL A 393 -13.86 19.26 -1.49
C VAL A 393 -14.23 20.68 -1.08
N VAL A 394 -15.35 21.21 -1.55
CA VAL A 394 -15.81 22.56 -1.18
C VAL A 394 -17.17 22.44 -0.48
N ARG A 395 -17.30 22.91 0.77
CA ARG A 395 -18.61 23.07 1.43
C ARG A 395 -19.35 24.18 0.69
N ARG A 396 -20.52 23.87 0.14
CA ARG A 396 -21.44 24.85 -0.45
C ARG A 396 -22.13 25.66 0.66
N GLU A 397 -22.35 26.95 0.43
CA GLU A 397 -23.23 27.78 1.24
C GLU A 397 -24.69 27.67 0.77
N PHE A 398 -25.64 27.40 1.67
CA PHE A 398 -27.05 27.21 1.31
C PHE A 398 -27.85 28.51 1.19
N SER A 399 -27.35 29.63 1.72
CA SER A 399 -28.09 30.91 1.67
C SER A 399 -28.47 31.30 0.24
N PRO A 400 -29.76 31.56 -0.07
CA PRO A 400 -30.19 32.03 -1.38
C PRO A 400 -29.80 33.51 -1.65
N ASN A 401 -29.17 34.17 -0.67
CA ASN A 401 -28.58 35.50 -0.81
C ASN A 401 -27.05 35.46 -0.55
N ARG A 402 -26.41 34.31 -0.76
CA ARG A 402 -24.96 34.17 -0.61
C ARG A 402 -24.19 35.08 -1.56
N THR A 403 -23.11 35.65 -1.05
CA THR A 403 -22.13 36.47 -1.79
C THR A 403 -20.81 35.74 -2.02
N GLU A 404 -20.72 34.50 -1.56
CA GLU A 404 -19.56 33.60 -1.58
C GLU A 404 -20.10 32.21 -1.95
N LEU A 405 -19.37 31.47 -2.78
CA LEU A 405 -19.78 30.14 -3.27
C LEU A 405 -19.76 29.07 -2.17
N GLY A 406 -18.75 29.15 -1.29
CA GLY A 406 -18.45 28.13 -0.30
C GLY A 406 -17.03 28.25 0.25
N SER A 407 -16.52 27.17 0.83
CA SER A 407 -15.14 27.09 1.36
C SER A 407 -14.49 25.73 1.06
N GLU A 408 -13.25 25.73 0.54
CA GLU A 408 -12.46 24.50 0.38
C GLU A 408 -12.19 23.85 1.75
N CYS A 409 -12.43 22.54 1.82
CA CYS A 409 -12.27 21.69 2.98
C CYS A 409 -10.94 20.94 2.92
N ASP A 410 -10.13 21.07 3.96
CA ASP A 410 -8.91 20.31 4.16
C ASP A 410 -9.23 18.89 4.66
N THR A 411 -9.49 18.00 3.71
CA THR A 411 -9.71 16.57 3.96
C THR A 411 -8.46 15.83 4.46
N GLN A 412 -7.33 16.52 4.61
CA GLN A 412 -6.07 15.94 5.08
C GLN A 412 -5.69 16.37 6.51
N VAL A 413 -6.56 17.08 7.24
CA VAL A 413 -6.39 17.30 8.69
C VAL A 413 -6.33 15.96 9.43
N ASP A 414 -5.44 15.86 10.42
CA ASP A 414 -5.38 14.69 11.30
C ASP A 414 -6.57 14.72 12.29
N PRO A 415 -7.45 13.68 12.28
CA PRO A 415 -8.67 13.66 13.11
C PRO A 415 -8.38 13.54 14.62
N THR A 416 -7.14 13.26 15.03
CA THR A 416 -6.76 13.17 16.44
C THR A 416 -6.54 14.55 17.09
N VAL A 417 -6.23 15.59 16.29
CA VAL A 417 -5.93 16.94 16.80
C VAL A 417 -7.07 17.95 16.66
N VAL A 418 -8.12 17.66 15.88
CA VAL A 418 -9.30 18.55 15.76
C VAL A 418 -10.60 17.78 15.90
N THR A 419 -11.46 18.23 16.81
CA THR A 419 -12.75 17.58 17.12
C THR A 419 -13.88 18.11 16.23
N ALA A 420 -14.53 17.19 15.51
CA ALA A 420 -15.91 17.30 15.03
C ALA A 420 -16.28 18.59 14.25
N ALA A 421 -15.65 18.82 13.09
CA ALA A 421 -16.24 19.67 12.06
C ALA A 421 -16.36 18.86 10.75
N ALA A 422 -17.49 18.99 10.05
CA ALA A 422 -17.69 18.32 8.75
C ALA A 422 -16.82 18.93 7.62
N CYS A 423 -16.26 20.13 7.84
CA CYS A 423 -15.31 20.80 6.97
C CYS A 423 -14.35 21.64 7.81
N HIS A 424 -13.04 21.44 7.65
CA HIS A 424 -12.01 22.37 8.14
C HIS A 424 -11.54 23.23 6.95
N PRO A 425 -11.44 24.57 7.06
CA PRO A 425 -11.09 25.41 5.92
C PRO A 425 -9.66 25.13 5.45
N ALA A 426 -9.41 25.04 4.14
CA ALA A 426 -8.07 24.83 3.57
C ALA A 426 -7.11 26.00 3.81
N GLU A 427 -7.64 27.23 3.81
CA GLU A 427 -6.92 28.42 4.24
C GLU A 427 -7.13 28.69 5.73
N PHE A 428 -6.05 28.63 6.51
CA PHE A 428 -6.07 29.03 7.92
C PHE A 428 -5.53 30.46 8.08
N PRO A 429 -6.33 31.42 8.58
CA PRO A 429 -5.87 32.79 8.84
C PRO A 429 -5.00 32.87 10.12
N GLY A 430 -3.82 32.27 10.09
CA GLY A 430 -2.83 32.24 11.18
C GLY A 430 -1.51 31.58 10.79
N GLU A 431 -0.45 31.76 11.59
CA GLU A 431 0.89 31.24 11.28
C GLU A 431 1.02 29.70 11.43
N ASN A 432 0.04 29.04 12.06
CA ASN A 432 -0.01 27.59 12.25
C ASN A 432 -1.35 27.04 11.73
N PRO A 433 -1.40 26.38 10.55
CA PRO A 433 -2.50 25.45 10.25
C PRO A 433 -2.47 24.27 11.25
N PRO A 434 -3.58 23.54 11.45
CA PRO A 434 -3.58 22.29 12.18
C PRO A 434 -2.69 21.26 11.48
N ASP A 435 -2.13 20.32 12.23
CA ASP A 435 -1.29 19.27 11.68
C ASP A 435 -2.09 18.41 10.69
N ARG A 436 -1.61 18.36 9.44
CA ARG A 436 -2.11 17.43 8.43
C ARG A 436 -1.56 16.04 8.69
N ARG A 437 -2.34 15.03 8.29
CA ARG A 437 -1.94 13.62 8.20
C ARG A 437 -0.55 13.52 7.54
N PRO A 438 0.38 12.71 8.09
CA PRO A 438 1.72 12.57 7.53
C PRO A 438 1.71 12.27 6.02
N PHE A 439 2.58 12.96 5.28
CA PHE A 439 2.73 12.88 3.81
C PHE A 439 1.60 13.48 2.96
N ALA A 440 0.59 14.12 3.56
CA ALA A 440 -0.41 14.91 2.83
C ALA A 440 0.24 16.01 1.97
N ARG A 441 -0.11 16.05 0.68
CA ARG A 441 0.40 17.04 -0.29
C ARG A 441 -0.70 18.06 -0.63
N GLY A 442 -0.80 19.09 0.21
CA GLY A 442 -1.86 20.10 0.13
C GLY A 442 -3.19 19.60 0.71
N PRO A 443 -4.28 20.37 0.53
CA PRO A 443 -5.65 19.90 0.78
C PRO A 443 -6.03 18.81 -0.25
N GLY A 444 -7.16 18.14 0.00
CA GLY A 444 -7.80 17.26 -0.97
C GLY A 444 -7.45 15.77 -0.85
N ILE A 445 -8.36 14.94 -1.35
CA ILE A 445 -8.26 13.49 -1.41
C ILE A 445 -7.35 13.12 -2.59
N ARG A 446 -6.45 12.14 -2.45
CA ARG A 446 -5.59 11.66 -3.55
C ARG A 446 -5.75 10.14 -3.71
N GLY A 447 -5.74 9.67 -4.95
CA GLY A 447 -5.90 8.24 -5.23
C GLY A 447 -4.75 7.40 -4.66
N PRO A 448 -5.02 6.16 -4.22
CA PRO A 448 -3.99 5.28 -3.66
C PRO A 448 -2.90 4.99 -4.70
N ASN A 449 -1.67 4.76 -4.23
CA ASN A 449 -0.51 4.42 -5.06
C ASN A 449 -0.17 5.45 -6.17
N GLY A 450 -0.56 6.72 -5.99
CA GLY A 450 -0.34 7.77 -6.98
C GLY A 450 -1.27 7.70 -8.20
N SER A 451 -2.36 6.91 -8.11
CA SER A 451 -3.45 7.01 -9.07
C SER A 451 -4.12 8.37 -9.01
N LEU A 452 -4.57 8.87 -10.16
CA LEU A 452 -5.41 10.06 -10.22
C LEU A 452 -6.85 9.60 -10.01
N ILE A 453 -7.63 10.33 -9.22
CA ILE A 453 -9.08 10.11 -9.18
C ILE A 453 -9.65 10.70 -10.48
N THR A 454 -10.44 9.92 -11.21
CA THR A 454 -10.90 10.28 -12.56
C THR A 454 -12.35 10.74 -12.60
N ASP A 455 -13.21 10.21 -11.72
CA ASP A 455 -14.56 10.72 -11.52
C ASP A 455 -15.10 10.33 -10.13
N TRP A 456 -16.19 10.96 -9.67
CA TRP A 456 -17.02 10.58 -8.53
C TRP A 456 -18.50 10.44 -8.93
N THR A 457 -19.17 9.43 -8.38
CA THR A 457 -20.64 9.36 -8.32
C THR A 457 -21.10 9.29 -6.86
N PHE A 458 -22.31 9.77 -6.57
CA PHE A 458 -22.86 9.83 -5.22
C PHE A 458 -24.29 9.30 -5.16
N GLN A 459 -24.58 8.48 -4.15
CA GLN A 459 -25.91 7.95 -3.84
C GLN A 459 -26.34 8.35 -2.43
N LYS A 460 -27.56 8.83 -2.27
CA LYS A 460 -28.19 9.10 -0.97
C LYS A 460 -29.07 7.91 -0.55
N TRP A 461 -28.99 7.55 0.73
CA TRP A 461 -29.82 6.57 1.41
C TRP A 461 -30.61 7.30 2.48
N TYR A 462 -31.94 7.23 2.43
CA TYR A 462 -32.79 8.13 3.21
C TYR A 462 -33.22 7.51 4.54
N SER A 463 -33.39 8.34 5.57
CA SER A 463 -34.08 7.94 6.80
C SER A 463 -35.59 8.11 6.65
N SER A 464 -36.35 7.07 7.03
CA SER A 464 -37.82 7.13 7.02
C SER A 464 -38.39 8.17 7.99
N ALA A 465 -37.67 8.49 9.07
CA ALA A 465 -38.04 9.54 10.02
C ALA A 465 -37.87 10.94 9.41
N GLU A 466 -36.78 11.18 8.68
CA GLU A 466 -36.41 12.50 8.15
C GLU A 466 -37.27 12.87 6.94
N VAL A 467 -37.48 11.92 6.02
CA VAL A 467 -38.40 12.10 4.87
C VAL A 467 -39.83 12.35 5.37
N SER A 468 -40.27 11.62 6.39
CA SER A 468 -41.58 11.85 7.02
C SER A 468 -41.69 13.21 7.72
N ALA A 469 -40.58 13.72 8.29
CA ALA A 469 -40.54 15.03 8.94
C ALA A 469 -40.53 16.19 7.94
N ALA A 470 -39.88 16.02 6.78
CA ALA A 470 -39.92 16.95 5.65
C ALA A 470 -41.29 16.97 4.94
N GLY A 471 -42.10 15.91 5.10
CA GLY A 471 -43.38 15.75 4.42
C GLY A 471 -43.29 15.03 3.07
N GLY A 472 -42.14 14.43 2.77
CA GLY A 472 -41.93 13.56 1.62
C GLY A 472 -42.55 12.17 1.79
N SER A 473 -42.44 11.36 0.74
CA SER A 473 -43.03 10.02 0.64
C SER A 473 -41.95 8.94 0.68
N TYR A 474 -41.67 8.39 1.87
CA TYR A 474 -40.65 7.34 2.04
C TYR A 474 -40.94 6.05 1.24
N ASP A 475 -42.20 5.79 0.92
CA ASP A 475 -42.61 4.70 0.01
C ASP A 475 -42.04 4.83 -1.43
N ARG A 476 -41.32 5.92 -1.74
CA ARG A 476 -40.59 6.17 -2.99
C ARG A 476 -39.07 6.31 -2.80
N CYS A 477 -38.53 5.94 -1.64
CA CYS A 477 -37.12 6.17 -1.31
C CYS A 477 -36.25 4.91 -1.48
N PRO A 478 -34.99 5.06 -1.93
CA PRO A 478 -33.93 4.07 -1.73
C PRO A 478 -33.74 3.78 -0.23
N SER A 479 -34.34 2.68 0.21
CA SER A 479 -34.40 2.24 1.61
C SER A 479 -33.23 1.30 1.91
N ALA A 480 -32.33 1.71 2.79
CA ALA A 480 -31.24 0.84 3.28
C ALA A 480 -31.80 -0.39 4.03
N THR A 481 -32.96 -0.26 4.68
CA THR A 481 -33.70 -1.40 5.24
C THR A 481 -34.46 -2.15 4.14
N ALA A 482 -33.73 -2.96 3.37
CA ALA A 482 -34.30 -4.04 2.54
C ALA A 482 -34.70 -5.27 3.38
N ASP A 483 -34.31 -5.30 4.66
CA ASP A 483 -34.82 -6.23 5.67
C ASP A 483 -36.32 -6.00 5.92
N THR A 484 -37.15 -6.62 5.09
CA THR A 484 -38.48 -7.00 5.55
C THR A 484 -38.31 -8.00 6.71
N ALA A 485 -39.22 -7.96 7.68
CA ALA A 485 -39.19 -8.91 8.80
C ALA A 485 -39.28 -10.38 8.35
N GLU A 486 -39.72 -10.62 7.11
CA GLU A 486 -39.80 -11.93 6.47
C GLU A 486 -38.45 -12.33 5.84
N ALA A 487 -37.73 -11.41 5.17
CA ALA A 487 -36.38 -11.66 4.66
C ALA A 487 -35.37 -11.93 5.80
N SER A 488 -35.47 -11.16 6.89
CA SER A 488 -34.72 -11.39 8.13
C SER A 488 -35.03 -12.77 8.75
N ALA A 489 -36.31 -13.19 8.75
CA ALA A 489 -36.72 -14.50 9.27
C ALA A 489 -36.30 -15.69 8.39
N GLU A 490 -36.05 -15.50 7.08
CA GLU A 490 -35.45 -16.53 6.20
C GLU A 490 -33.91 -16.55 6.23
N GLY A 491 -33.25 -15.66 6.99
CA GLY A 491 -31.79 -15.53 6.97
C GLY A 491 -31.25 -14.97 5.65
N ARG A 492 -32.09 -14.25 4.90
CA ARG A 492 -31.80 -13.63 3.60
C ARG A 492 -31.73 -12.11 3.71
N ALA A 493 -30.92 -11.62 4.65
CA ALA A 493 -30.58 -10.21 4.70
C ALA A 493 -29.90 -9.82 3.37
N ILE A 494 -30.47 -8.86 2.64
CA ILE A 494 -29.86 -8.31 1.43
C ILE A 494 -28.76 -7.37 1.92
N SER A 495 -27.54 -7.91 2.04
CA SER A 495 -26.38 -7.23 2.61
C SER A 495 -25.84 -6.14 1.67
N SER A 496 -26.55 -5.03 1.61
CA SER A 496 -25.95 -3.74 1.26
C SER A 496 -24.72 -3.52 2.16
N PRO A 497 -23.55 -3.13 1.62
CA PRO A 497 -22.40 -2.75 2.44
C PRO A 497 -22.63 -1.43 3.21
N PHE A 498 -23.78 -0.79 3.00
CA PHE A 498 -24.19 0.48 3.61
C PHE A 498 -25.24 0.21 4.68
N THR A 499 -24.87 0.33 5.95
CA THR A 499 -25.65 -0.14 7.10
C THR A 499 -26.65 0.88 7.67
N GLY A 500 -26.80 2.05 7.04
CA GLY A 500 -27.64 3.13 7.55
C GLY A 500 -27.94 4.24 6.52
N PRO A 501 -28.80 5.20 6.87
CA PRO A 501 -29.05 6.40 6.08
C PRO A 501 -27.81 7.30 6.05
N GLY A 502 -27.69 8.13 5.01
CA GLY A 502 -26.52 8.97 4.74
C GLY A 502 -26.18 9.00 3.25
N VAL A 503 -24.98 9.47 2.89
CA VAL A 503 -24.52 9.53 1.50
C VAL A 503 -23.31 8.61 1.30
N VAL A 504 -23.23 7.98 0.13
CA VAL A 504 -22.10 7.19 -0.32
C VAL A 504 -21.52 7.83 -1.58
N GLY A 505 -20.22 8.08 -1.58
CA GLY A 505 -19.45 8.42 -2.78
C GLY A 505 -18.68 7.20 -3.29
N VAL A 506 -18.68 6.99 -4.60
CA VAL A 506 -17.80 6.03 -5.28
C VAL A 506 -16.99 6.78 -6.32
N ALA A 507 -15.68 6.81 -6.14
CA ALA A 507 -14.74 7.37 -7.10
C ALA A 507 -14.18 6.29 -8.02
N SER A 508 -13.92 6.65 -9.28
CA SER A 508 -13.06 5.88 -10.19
C SER A 508 -11.63 6.43 -10.16
N THR A 509 -10.66 5.61 -10.54
CA THR A 509 -9.25 6.03 -10.63
C THR A 509 -8.63 5.69 -11.99
N SER A 510 -7.55 6.38 -12.33
CA SER A 510 -6.77 6.19 -13.56
C SER A 510 -6.17 4.78 -13.73
N PHE A 511 -6.23 3.93 -12.70
CA PHE A 511 -5.81 2.52 -12.74
C PHE A 511 -6.99 1.53 -12.64
N GLY A 512 -8.23 1.99 -12.86
CA GLY A 512 -9.44 1.17 -12.88
C GLY A 512 -9.93 0.70 -11.51
N ARG A 513 -9.38 1.23 -10.41
CA ARG A 513 -9.80 0.92 -9.03
C ARG A 513 -10.91 1.84 -8.57
N LEU A 514 -11.73 1.36 -7.63
CA LEU A 514 -12.74 2.16 -6.96
C LEU A 514 -12.23 2.68 -5.61
N VAL A 515 -12.68 3.87 -5.23
CA VAL A 515 -12.48 4.46 -3.90
C VAL A 515 -13.85 4.77 -3.30
N PHE A 516 -14.08 4.36 -2.06
CA PHE A 516 -15.35 4.59 -1.38
C PHE A 516 -15.22 5.70 -0.33
N GLY A 517 -16.19 6.61 -0.30
CA GLY A 517 -16.40 7.59 0.76
C GLY A 517 -17.80 7.41 1.34
N VAL A 518 -17.95 7.56 2.65
CA VAL A 518 -19.25 7.42 3.33
C VAL A 518 -19.46 8.60 4.26
N PHE A 519 -20.66 9.17 4.23
CA PHE A 519 -21.07 10.32 5.01
C PHE A 519 -22.29 9.96 5.85
N ASP A 520 -22.28 10.41 7.10
CA ASP A 520 -23.31 10.24 8.13
C ASP A 520 -23.61 8.81 8.64
N GLN A 521 -23.52 7.76 7.80
CA GLN A 521 -23.94 6.37 8.11
C GLN A 521 -23.36 5.73 9.39
N PHE A 522 -22.31 6.30 9.97
CA PHE A 522 -21.57 5.75 11.12
C PHE A 522 -21.50 6.68 12.35
N GLN A 523 -22.15 7.86 12.35
CA GLN A 523 -21.99 8.82 13.47
C GLN A 523 -22.49 8.28 14.83
N ASP A 524 -23.57 7.48 14.83
CA ASP A 524 -24.21 6.98 16.04
C ASP A 524 -23.69 5.60 16.53
N ASP A 525 -23.01 4.82 15.69
CA ASP A 525 -22.52 3.49 16.11
C ASP A 525 -21.24 3.61 16.95
N ARG A 526 -21.41 3.53 18.26
CA ARG A 526 -20.34 3.57 19.26
C ARG A 526 -19.30 2.46 19.12
N ARG A 527 -19.52 1.45 18.27
CA ARG A 527 -18.51 0.45 17.90
C ARG A 527 -17.49 1.00 16.90
N ILE A 528 -17.87 2.00 16.11
CA ILE A 528 -17.05 2.70 15.11
C ILE A 528 -16.51 3.99 15.74
N SER A 529 -15.48 3.85 16.57
CA SER A 529 -14.86 5.01 17.24
C SER A 529 -14.20 5.94 16.22
N THR A 530 -14.59 7.22 16.20
CA THR A 530 -14.06 8.26 15.30
C THR A 530 -12.55 8.54 15.42
N ALA A 531 -11.90 8.04 16.48
CA ALA A 531 -10.43 8.01 16.60
C ALA A 531 -9.75 6.97 15.69
N TYR A 532 -10.52 6.07 15.05
CA TYR A 532 -10.03 5.13 14.03
C TYR A 532 -10.51 5.59 12.65
N ASP A 533 -9.56 5.95 11.80
CA ASP A 533 -9.78 6.38 10.42
C ASP A 533 -10.10 5.18 9.50
N TYR A 534 -11.26 4.56 9.68
CA TYR A 534 -11.74 3.49 8.79
C TYR A 534 -11.86 3.96 7.32
N LEU A 535 -12.09 5.26 7.11
CA LEU A 535 -12.11 5.91 5.79
C LEU A 535 -10.72 6.30 5.27
N GLY A 536 -9.65 5.66 5.75
CA GLY A 536 -8.26 5.83 5.29
C GLY A 536 -8.00 5.32 3.88
N ILE A 537 -8.72 5.90 2.89
CA ILE A 537 -8.70 5.65 1.44
C ILE A 537 -8.48 4.16 1.12
N MET A 538 -9.47 3.34 1.50
CA MET A 538 -9.40 1.89 1.31
C MET A 538 -9.13 1.53 -0.17
N ASP A 539 -8.00 0.89 -0.42
CA ASP A 539 -7.56 0.45 -1.76
C ASP A 539 -8.35 -0.78 -2.20
N ALA A 540 -9.59 -0.57 -2.65
CA ALA A 540 -10.44 -1.60 -3.24
C ALA A 540 -9.90 -2.02 -4.61
N GLN A 541 -8.83 -2.82 -4.60
CA GLN A 541 -8.30 -3.51 -5.78
C GLN A 541 -9.28 -4.58 -6.26
N ILE A 542 -10.30 -4.15 -7.00
CA ILE A 542 -10.93 -5.01 -8.01
C ILE A 542 -9.88 -5.16 -9.13
N PRO A 543 -9.31 -6.36 -9.36
CA PRO A 543 -8.29 -6.53 -10.38
C PRO A 543 -8.88 -6.31 -11.78
N PRO A 544 -8.09 -5.77 -12.74
CA PRO A 544 -8.56 -5.67 -14.12
C PRO A 544 -8.97 -7.07 -14.62
N HIS A 545 -10.15 -7.12 -15.23
CA HIS A 545 -10.84 -8.33 -15.74
C HIS A 545 -11.60 -9.20 -14.72
N SER A 546 -11.76 -8.80 -13.45
CA SER A 546 -12.95 -9.23 -12.71
C SER A 546 -14.10 -8.26 -12.99
N LEU A 547 -15.10 -8.73 -13.73
CA LEU A 547 -16.46 -8.19 -13.61
C LEU A 547 -16.94 -8.34 -12.16
N TRP A 548 -18.07 -7.69 -11.86
CA TRP A 548 -18.97 -7.97 -10.73
C TRP A 548 -18.90 -9.45 -10.32
N PRO A 549 -18.83 -9.80 -9.01
CA PRO A 549 -18.74 -11.19 -8.58
C PRO A 549 -19.81 -12.06 -9.25
N ASN A 550 -19.46 -13.30 -9.61
CA ASN A 550 -20.34 -14.24 -10.36
C ASN A 550 -21.67 -14.56 -9.65
N VAL A 551 -21.89 -14.03 -8.45
CA VAL A 551 -23.16 -13.95 -7.74
C VAL A 551 -23.37 -12.49 -7.39
N ASP A 552 -24.49 -11.90 -7.84
CA ASP A 552 -24.88 -10.53 -7.48
C ASP A 552 -25.07 -10.43 -5.95
N PRO A 553 -24.38 -9.52 -5.23
CA PRO A 553 -24.53 -9.38 -3.78
C PRO A 553 -25.94 -8.92 -3.36
N THR A 554 -26.81 -8.48 -4.30
CA THR A 554 -28.24 -8.28 -3.99
C THR A 554 -29.07 -9.55 -4.06
N LEU A 555 -28.50 -10.69 -4.52
CA LEU A 555 -29.21 -11.96 -4.75
C LEU A 555 -28.73 -13.13 -3.89
N ALA A 556 -27.63 -12.99 -3.15
CA ALA A 556 -27.18 -13.96 -2.17
C ALA A 556 -26.49 -13.29 -0.98
N THR A 557 -26.62 -13.90 0.20
CA THR A 557 -25.89 -13.51 1.42
C THR A 557 -24.38 -13.70 1.19
N THR A 558 -23.69 -12.61 0.89
CA THR A 558 -22.25 -12.58 0.70
C THR A 558 -21.56 -12.52 2.06
N THR A 559 -21.37 -13.70 2.68
CA THR A 559 -20.56 -13.79 3.89
C THR A 559 -19.13 -13.33 3.60
N ILE A 560 -18.40 -12.95 4.65
CA ILE A 560 -17.01 -12.44 4.55
C ILE A 560 -15.99 -13.53 4.13
N GLU A 561 -16.49 -14.72 3.79
CA GLU A 561 -15.76 -15.87 3.23
C GLU A 561 -15.90 -15.94 1.69
N ALA A 562 -16.92 -15.30 1.12
CA ALA A 562 -17.15 -15.26 -0.33
C ALA A 562 -16.29 -14.22 -1.07
N LEU A 563 -15.64 -13.31 -0.33
CA LEU A 563 -14.60 -12.42 -0.84
C LEU A 563 -13.29 -13.21 -1.01
N PRO A 564 -12.50 -12.97 -2.08
CA PRO A 564 -11.25 -13.67 -2.31
C PRO A 564 -10.20 -13.31 -1.25
N ARG A 565 -10.05 -14.16 -0.24
CA ARG A 565 -9.02 -14.03 0.80
C ARG A 565 -7.62 -14.31 0.21
N MET A 566 -6.61 -13.62 0.73
CA MET A 566 -5.22 -14.08 0.54
C MET A 566 -4.98 -15.27 1.47
N GLU A 567 -4.84 -16.46 0.89
CA GLU A 567 -4.32 -17.64 1.60
C GLU A 567 -2.82 -17.44 1.82
N ASP A 568 -2.41 -17.17 3.07
CA ASP A 568 -0.99 -17.06 3.39
C ASP A 568 -0.31 -18.43 3.32
N LYS A 569 0.87 -18.46 2.71
CA LYS A 569 1.64 -19.70 2.53
C LYS A 569 2.88 -19.63 3.40
N VAL A 570 2.89 -20.45 4.45
CA VAL A 570 4.00 -20.63 5.39
C VAL A 570 5.36 -20.50 4.68
N PRO A 571 6.19 -19.49 5.02
CA PRO A 571 7.35 -19.15 4.22
C PRO A 571 8.37 -20.29 4.21
N ASP A 572 8.81 -20.68 3.01
CA ASP A 572 9.79 -21.75 2.77
C ASP A 572 11.17 -21.35 3.35
N ARG A 573 11.37 -21.58 4.66
CA ARG A 573 12.62 -21.30 5.38
C ARG A 573 13.72 -22.28 4.93
N LEU A 574 14.54 -21.87 3.97
CA LEU A 574 15.75 -22.60 3.52
C LEU A 574 16.86 -22.62 4.59
N LEU A 575 16.63 -23.35 5.67
CA LEU A 575 17.62 -23.65 6.70
C LEU A 575 18.66 -24.65 6.16
N PRO A 576 19.97 -24.37 6.26
CA PRO A 576 20.99 -25.38 5.99
C PRO A 576 20.78 -26.63 6.86
N ASN A 577 20.89 -27.80 6.23
CA ASN A 577 20.85 -29.12 6.88
C ASN A 577 19.48 -29.60 7.44
N GLY A 578 18.37 -28.90 7.19
CA GLY A 578 17.02 -29.49 7.29
C GLY A 578 16.60 -29.97 8.68
N ILE A 579 17.00 -29.25 9.74
CA ILE A 579 16.56 -29.51 11.11
C ILE A 579 15.08 -29.11 11.25
N ALA A 580 14.20 -30.10 11.36
CA ALA A 580 12.76 -29.92 11.42
C ALA A 580 12.20 -30.38 12.78
N ASP A 581 12.35 -29.54 13.82
CA ASP A 581 11.57 -29.53 15.06
C ASP A 581 11.93 -28.28 15.93
N PRO A 582 11.21 -27.94 17.02
CA PRO A 582 11.03 -26.54 17.46
C PRO A 582 12.18 -25.88 18.25
N THR A 583 13.44 -26.29 18.04
CA THR A 583 14.61 -25.61 18.63
C THR A 583 14.91 -24.24 18.00
N VAL A 584 14.31 -23.92 16.85
CA VAL A 584 14.57 -22.71 16.04
C VAL A 584 14.35 -21.40 16.81
N THR A 585 13.38 -21.34 17.73
CA THR A 585 13.11 -20.17 18.60
C THR A 585 14.34 -19.73 19.40
N ARG A 586 15.25 -20.66 19.72
CA ARG A 586 16.48 -20.36 20.47
C ARG A 586 17.56 -19.67 19.62
N THR A 587 17.56 -19.86 18.31
CA THR A 587 18.56 -19.25 17.39
C THR A 587 18.17 -17.88 16.86
N LEU A 588 16.97 -17.38 17.20
CA LEU A 588 16.48 -16.06 16.80
C LEU A 588 16.96 -14.95 17.76
N SER A 589 17.07 -13.73 17.24
CA SER A 589 17.36 -12.55 18.06
C SER A 589 16.24 -12.27 19.08
N PRO A 590 16.53 -11.60 20.21
CA PRO A 590 15.54 -11.32 21.25
C PRO A 590 14.27 -10.62 20.73
N SER A 591 14.40 -9.75 19.72
CA SER A 591 13.29 -9.07 19.04
C SER A 591 12.30 -10.05 18.38
N LEU A 592 12.80 -11.13 17.79
CA LEU A 592 11.99 -12.14 17.11
C LEU A 592 11.37 -13.15 18.10
N ARG A 593 12.04 -13.42 19.24
CA ARG A 593 11.46 -14.24 20.32
C ARG A 593 10.21 -13.63 20.94
N ARG A 594 10.14 -12.29 21.03
CA ARG A 594 8.94 -11.58 21.50
C ARG A 594 7.76 -11.72 20.56
N ILE A 595 8.03 -11.90 19.26
CA ILE A 595 7.03 -12.19 18.23
C ILE A 595 6.61 -13.67 18.38
N ASP A 596 7.55 -14.61 18.33
CA ASP A 596 7.25 -16.06 18.45
C ASP A 596 6.50 -16.43 19.75
N ARG A 597 6.68 -15.69 20.86
CA ARG A 597 5.95 -15.91 22.13
C ARG A 597 4.53 -15.31 22.17
N ALA A 598 4.11 -14.55 21.15
CA ALA A 598 2.73 -14.09 21.03
C ALA A 598 1.78 -15.20 20.56
N TYR A 599 2.30 -16.27 19.93
CA TYR A 599 1.51 -17.35 19.33
C TYR A 599 1.32 -18.60 20.23
N GLU A 600 1.69 -18.57 21.53
CA GLU A 600 1.37 -19.67 22.45
C GLU A 600 -0.13 -19.66 22.80
N THR A 601 -0.89 -20.59 22.22
CA THR A 601 -2.35 -20.67 22.36
C THR A 601 -2.78 -21.06 23.78
N ARG A 602 -3.86 -20.41 24.26
CA ARG A 602 -4.49 -20.74 25.55
C ARG A 602 -5.48 -21.89 25.38
N VAL A 603 -5.56 -22.77 26.37
CA VAL A 603 -6.56 -23.84 26.45
C VAL A 603 -7.72 -23.37 27.33
N ALA A 604 -8.93 -23.38 26.77
CA ALA A 604 -10.17 -23.10 27.48
C ALA A 604 -10.62 -24.34 28.29
N CYS A 605 -11.28 -24.11 29.42
CA CYS A 605 -11.71 -25.15 30.36
C CYS A 605 -13.09 -24.83 30.95
N ASN A 606 -13.82 -25.87 31.35
CA ASN A 606 -15.08 -25.77 32.08
C ASN A 606 -14.86 -26.07 33.58
N ASP A 607 -13.93 -26.97 33.89
CA ASP A 607 -13.43 -27.21 35.24
C ASP A 607 -11.95 -27.64 35.25
N ASP A 608 -11.38 -27.83 36.44
CA ASP A 608 -9.97 -28.18 36.66
C ASP A 608 -9.53 -29.51 35.99
N ASN A 609 -10.45 -30.35 35.50
CA ASN A 609 -10.10 -31.61 34.82
C ASN A 609 -9.86 -31.45 33.30
N ASP A 610 -10.26 -30.33 32.70
CA ASP A 610 -9.94 -29.98 31.30
C ASP A 610 -8.47 -29.47 31.17
N CYS A 611 -7.78 -29.26 32.29
CA CYS A 611 -6.43 -28.73 32.38
C CYS A 611 -5.47 -29.79 32.97
N ASP A 612 -4.56 -30.35 32.15
CA ASP A 612 -3.60 -31.41 32.58
C ASP A 612 -2.72 -30.97 33.78
N ASP A 613 -3.13 -31.36 34.99
CA ASP A 613 -2.53 -31.01 36.30
C ASP A 613 -2.42 -29.49 36.60
N VAL A 614 -3.28 -28.65 35.98
CA VAL A 614 -3.34 -27.19 36.24
C VAL A 614 -4.75 -26.70 36.54
N ARG A 615 -4.89 -25.49 37.07
CA ARG A 615 -6.17 -24.98 37.57
C ARG A 615 -6.95 -24.20 36.51
N CYS A 616 -8.26 -24.38 36.44
CA CYS A 616 -9.14 -23.57 35.61
C CYS A 616 -9.51 -22.26 36.33
N LEU A 617 -9.17 -21.11 35.73
CA LEU A 617 -9.55 -19.79 36.24
C LEU A 617 -10.89 -19.36 35.63
N LEU A 618 -11.96 -19.55 36.40
CA LEU A 618 -13.32 -19.07 36.13
C LEU A 618 -13.52 -17.67 36.73
N GLY A 619 -14.10 -16.73 36.00
CA GLY A 619 -14.56 -15.44 36.54
C GLY A 619 -15.79 -15.58 37.46
N GLU A 620 -16.07 -14.57 38.28
CA GLU A 620 -17.24 -14.58 39.19
C GLU A 620 -18.57 -14.43 38.42
N GLY A 621 -19.06 -15.54 37.87
CA GLY A 621 -20.34 -15.63 37.16
C GLY A 621 -20.27 -16.39 35.83
N GLU A 622 -19.07 -16.71 35.35
CA GLU A 622 -18.83 -17.40 34.09
C GLU A 622 -18.89 -18.92 34.25
N SER A 623 -19.30 -19.63 33.19
CA SER A 623 -19.38 -21.10 33.12
C SER A 623 -18.17 -21.76 32.46
N THR A 624 -17.27 -20.94 31.93
CA THR A 624 -16.07 -21.29 31.17
C THR A 624 -14.92 -20.41 31.67
N GLY A 625 -13.69 -20.87 31.49
CA GLY A 625 -12.48 -20.20 31.93
C GLY A 625 -11.27 -20.69 31.15
N TYR A 626 -10.08 -20.39 31.67
CA TYR A 626 -8.81 -20.72 31.02
C TYR A 626 -7.86 -21.39 32.01
N CYS A 627 -7.10 -22.37 31.52
CA CYS A 627 -6.10 -23.05 32.33
C CYS A 627 -5.00 -22.05 32.76
N GLU A 628 -4.74 -21.98 34.06
CA GLU A 628 -3.71 -21.15 34.69
C GLU A 628 -2.33 -21.62 34.22
N GLN A 629 -1.85 -21.10 33.09
CA GLN A 629 -0.58 -21.52 32.50
C GLN A 629 0.58 -21.06 33.40
N ILE A 630 1.06 -21.96 34.27
CA ILE A 630 2.15 -21.70 35.23
C ILE A 630 3.48 -21.60 34.46
N GLY A 631 3.74 -20.42 33.92
CA GLY A 631 4.98 -20.05 33.23
C GLY A 631 5.24 -18.54 33.40
N PRO A 632 6.50 -18.11 33.62
CA PRO A 632 6.78 -16.73 33.97
C PRO A 632 6.58 -15.78 32.77
N ALA A 633 5.60 -14.88 32.90
CA ALA A 633 5.37 -13.78 31.99
C ALA A 633 6.49 -12.73 32.12
N LEU A 634 7.30 -12.56 31.08
CA LEU A 634 8.47 -11.66 31.08
C LEU A 634 8.12 -10.22 30.67
N SER A 635 7.12 -9.63 31.32
CA SER A 635 6.86 -8.17 31.39
C SER A 635 5.71 -7.90 32.37
N PRO A 636 5.57 -6.66 32.90
CA PRO A 636 4.29 -6.25 33.49
C PRO A 636 3.15 -6.39 32.45
N PRO A 637 1.89 -6.56 32.89
CA PRO A 637 0.76 -6.59 31.96
C PRO A 637 0.68 -5.27 31.21
N VAL A 638 0.93 -5.33 29.90
CA VAL A 638 0.60 -4.30 28.91
C VAL A 638 -0.87 -3.96 29.09
N SER A 639 -1.22 -2.68 29.22
CA SER A 639 -2.58 -2.30 29.57
C SER A 639 -3.58 -2.66 28.47
N GLU A 640 -4.87 -2.78 28.79
CA GLU A 640 -5.95 -3.08 27.82
C GLU A 640 -6.09 -2.05 26.68
N ARG A 641 -5.31 -0.97 26.71
CA ARG A 641 -5.20 0.08 25.69
C ARG A 641 -3.97 -0.04 24.79
N GLU A 642 -3.00 -0.87 25.17
CA GLU A 642 -1.71 -1.04 24.49
C GLU A 642 -1.56 -2.43 23.82
N GLN A 643 -2.52 -3.34 24.04
CA GLN A 643 -2.64 -4.59 23.27
C GLN A 643 -3.03 -4.27 21.83
N ASP A 644 -2.32 -4.85 20.85
CA ASP A 644 -2.64 -4.70 19.44
C ASP A 644 -3.95 -5.45 19.11
N ARG A 645 -4.98 -4.70 18.72
CA ARG A 645 -6.35 -5.23 18.52
C ARG A 645 -6.60 -5.76 17.11
N LEU A 646 -5.54 -6.07 16.35
CA LEU A 646 -5.63 -6.66 15.02
C LEU A 646 -5.57 -8.20 15.02
N ALA A 647 -5.11 -8.82 16.11
CA ALA A 647 -5.20 -10.27 16.34
C ALA A 647 -6.62 -10.66 16.79
N LYS A 648 -7.19 -11.74 16.23
CA LYS A 648 -8.42 -12.37 16.75
C LYS A 648 -8.03 -13.27 17.93
N THR A 649 -8.39 -12.89 19.16
CA THR A 649 -8.57 -13.87 20.23
C THR A 649 -9.96 -14.47 20.10
N GLU A 650 -10.02 -15.72 19.66
CA GLU A 650 -11.22 -16.57 19.77
C GLU A 650 -11.45 -16.92 21.26
N GLU A 651 -12.67 -17.06 21.77
CA GLU A 651 -13.99 -16.89 21.17
C GLU A 651 -15.03 -16.59 22.27
N ASP A 652 -16.12 -15.89 21.93
CA ASP A 652 -17.33 -15.74 22.74
C ASP A 652 -18.52 -15.68 21.75
N ASP A 653 -19.63 -16.33 22.05
CA ASP A 653 -20.63 -16.76 21.06
C ASP A 653 -21.45 -15.64 20.36
N ASP A 654 -22.04 -16.02 19.22
CA ASP A 654 -23.18 -15.40 18.49
C ASP A 654 -22.99 -14.14 17.60
N VAL A 655 -21.85 -13.43 17.55
CA VAL A 655 -21.63 -12.40 16.48
C VAL A 655 -20.21 -12.41 15.89
N MET A 656 -20.11 -12.83 14.62
CA MET A 656 -18.85 -12.91 13.86
C MET A 656 -18.26 -11.53 13.51
N ALA A 657 -17.15 -11.17 14.16
CA ALA A 657 -16.24 -10.10 13.73
C ALA A 657 -14.89 -10.72 13.32
N SER A 658 -14.61 -10.76 12.01
CA SER A 658 -13.34 -11.31 11.50
C SER A 658 -12.21 -10.28 11.55
N GLY A 659 -11.15 -10.57 12.30
CA GLY A 659 -9.84 -9.95 12.07
C GLY A 659 -9.34 -10.22 10.64
N LEU A 660 -8.52 -9.33 10.10
CA LEU A 660 -8.11 -9.41 8.68
C LEU A 660 -7.10 -10.55 8.40
N TYR A 661 -6.46 -11.07 9.45
CA TYR A 661 -5.48 -12.15 9.40
C TYR A 661 -5.72 -13.15 10.55
N GLU A 662 -5.38 -14.40 10.29
CA GLU A 662 -5.52 -15.53 11.22
C GLU A 662 -4.31 -15.67 12.18
N ASN A 663 -3.23 -14.91 11.92
CA ASN A 663 -2.00 -14.86 12.69
C ASN A 663 -1.41 -13.43 12.65
N ASP A 664 -0.67 -13.02 13.67
CA ASP A 664 0.11 -11.77 13.66
C ASP A 664 1.20 -11.79 12.58
N VAL A 665 1.32 -10.70 11.83
CA VAL A 665 2.20 -10.59 10.64
C VAL A 665 3.19 -9.43 10.73
N VAL A 666 4.44 -9.68 10.35
CA VAL A 666 5.51 -8.66 10.32
C VAL A 666 5.22 -7.62 9.23
N ARG A 667 4.74 -6.45 9.66
CA ARG A 667 4.24 -5.39 8.77
C ARG A 667 5.34 -4.61 8.05
N ALA A 668 5.88 -5.18 6.97
CA ALA A 668 6.83 -4.51 6.08
C ALA A 668 6.16 -3.42 5.21
N VAL A 669 6.06 -2.19 5.74
CA VAL A 669 5.49 -1.04 5.00
C VAL A 669 6.51 -0.50 3.98
N VAL A 670 6.51 -1.10 2.78
CA VAL A 670 7.18 -0.55 1.59
C VAL A 670 6.45 0.74 1.18
N ARG A 671 7.18 1.82 0.85
CA ARG A 671 6.58 3.15 0.61
C ARG A 671 6.77 3.70 -0.81
N ASP A 672 7.26 2.90 -1.75
CA ASP A 672 7.44 3.29 -3.15
C ASP A 672 7.04 2.13 -4.07
N TYR A 673 5.84 2.25 -4.67
CA TYR A 673 5.15 1.15 -5.34
C TYR A 673 5.28 1.17 -6.87
N SER A 674 5.88 2.22 -7.47
CA SER A 674 5.93 2.37 -8.93
C SER A 674 6.72 1.27 -9.66
N ALA A 675 7.56 0.53 -8.92
CA ALA A 675 8.37 -0.57 -9.43
C ALA A 675 7.95 -1.95 -8.84
N TRP A 676 6.74 -2.07 -8.27
CA TRP A 676 6.27 -3.28 -7.59
C TRP A 676 4.93 -3.80 -8.17
N ALA A 677 4.97 -4.40 -9.36
CA ALA A 677 3.87 -5.23 -9.86
C ALA A 677 3.60 -6.46 -8.97
N SER A 678 2.40 -7.03 -9.12
CA SER A 678 1.96 -8.25 -8.44
C SER A 678 2.90 -9.44 -8.67
N GLY A 679 3.41 -10.01 -7.58
CA GLY A 679 4.23 -11.22 -7.59
C GLY A 679 4.75 -11.56 -6.20
N THR A 680 5.36 -12.73 -6.05
CA THR A 680 5.88 -13.20 -4.75
C THR A 680 7.17 -12.48 -4.37
N TRP A 681 7.17 -11.79 -3.24
CA TRP A 681 8.34 -11.17 -2.64
C TRP A 681 8.88 -12.03 -1.50
N ASN A 682 10.20 -12.12 -1.38
CA ASN A 682 10.91 -12.97 -0.43
C ASN A 682 11.89 -12.10 0.36
N LEU A 683 11.85 -12.21 1.69
CA LEU A 683 12.66 -11.44 2.62
C LEU A 683 13.74 -12.34 3.26
N PHE A 684 15.01 -12.01 3.05
CA PHE A 684 16.15 -12.80 3.52
C PHE A 684 16.95 -12.00 4.55
N TRP A 685 16.91 -12.39 5.82
CA TRP A 685 17.83 -11.88 6.83
C TRP A 685 19.27 -12.26 6.48
N GLU A 686 20.16 -11.27 6.41
CA GLU A 686 21.56 -11.41 5.98
C GLU A 686 21.74 -12.21 4.67
N GLY A 687 20.77 -12.04 3.75
CA GLY A 687 20.75 -12.77 2.48
C GLY A 687 21.91 -12.45 1.55
N GLU A 688 22.17 -13.35 0.60
CA GLU A 688 23.11 -13.13 -0.50
C GLU A 688 22.70 -11.88 -1.31
N ILE A 689 23.66 -11.01 -1.59
CA ILE A 689 23.52 -9.88 -2.50
C ILE A 689 23.60 -10.43 -3.94
N PRO A 690 22.54 -10.38 -4.76
CA PRO A 690 22.47 -11.13 -6.01
C PRO A 690 23.56 -10.78 -7.03
N GLY A 691 24.16 -11.81 -7.63
CA GLY A 691 25.23 -11.65 -8.62
C GLY A 691 26.61 -11.33 -8.03
N THR A 692 26.81 -11.53 -6.72
CA THR A 692 28.12 -11.43 -6.06
C THR A 692 28.84 -12.78 -5.90
N THR A 693 28.14 -13.90 -6.12
CA THR A 693 28.72 -15.24 -6.14
C THR A 693 29.72 -15.40 -7.29
N SER A 694 30.98 -15.74 -6.98
CA SER A 694 32.08 -15.87 -7.94
C SER A 694 33.05 -17.01 -7.59
N THR A 695 33.90 -17.39 -8.54
CA THR A 695 35.00 -18.37 -8.41
C THR A 695 36.38 -17.78 -8.73
N SER A 696 36.50 -16.46 -8.92
CA SER A 696 37.73 -15.78 -9.36
C SER A 696 38.32 -14.81 -8.32
N GLY A 697 37.89 -14.91 -7.07
CA GLY A 697 38.45 -14.13 -5.98
C GLY A 697 39.86 -14.61 -5.62
N GLN A 698 40.80 -13.68 -5.43
CA GLN A 698 42.13 -13.95 -4.91
C GLN A 698 42.33 -13.18 -3.60
N LEU A 699 42.71 -13.88 -2.53
CA LEU A 699 43.06 -13.24 -1.26
C LEU A 699 44.50 -12.71 -1.31
N LEU A 700 44.67 -11.45 -0.92
CA LEU A 700 45.94 -10.77 -0.75
C LEU A 700 46.05 -10.26 0.69
N CYS A 701 47.27 -10.27 1.20
CA CYS A 701 47.57 -10.15 2.62
C CYS A 701 48.95 -9.53 2.76
N ASP A 702 49.04 -8.36 3.40
CA ASP A 702 50.29 -7.62 3.47
C ASP A 702 51.20 -8.16 4.60
N GLU A 703 50.62 -8.62 5.72
CA GLU A 703 51.32 -9.33 6.80
C GLU A 703 50.76 -10.76 7.01
N PRO A 704 51.34 -11.79 6.37
CA PRO A 704 50.95 -13.19 6.58
C PRO A 704 51.26 -13.64 8.01
N GLY A 705 50.25 -14.23 8.66
CA GLY A 705 50.30 -14.76 10.02
C GLY A 705 50.92 -16.15 10.11
N TRP A 706 50.38 -16.99 10.99
CA TRP A 706 50.98 -18.29 11.30
C TRP A 706 51.11 -19.18 10.04
N ALA A 707 52.36 -19.45 9.67
CA ALA A 707 52.80 -20.18 8.49
C ALA A 707 52.22 -19.71 7.13
N GLY A 708 51.64 -18.50 7.06
CA GLY A 708 50.96 -17.98 5.88
C GLY A 708 49.55 -18.52 5.60
N GLY A 709 49.01 -19.37 6.47
CA GLY A 709 47.62 -19.85 6.37
C GLY A 709 46.58 -18.91 6.98
N THR A 710 47.02 -17.99 7.83
CA THR A 710 46.24 -16.88 8.41
C THR A 710 46.87 -15.54 8.03
N CYS A 711 46.16 -14.44 8.25
CA CYS A 711 46.67 -13.07 8.17
C CYS A 711 46.57 -12.35 9.51
N LEU A 712 47.51 -11.46 9.78
CA LEU A 712 47.46 -10.60 10.96
C LEU A 712 46.57 -9.39 10.68
N SER A 713 45.58 -9.14 11.54
CA SER A 713 44.71 -7.96 11.46
C SER A 713 45.30 -6.85 12.33
N THR A 714 46.47 -6.33 11.98
CA THR A 714 47.16 -5.29 12.77
C THR A 714 46.45 -3.93 12.69
N SER A 715 45.84 -3.66 11.54
CA SER A 715 44.83 -2.64 11.30
C SER A 715 43.58 -3.21 10.63
N ALA A 716 42.49 -2.46 10.66
CA ALA A 716 41.29 -2.79 9.88
C ALA A 716 41.59 -2.58 8.39
N GLY A 717 41.81 -3.68 7.65
CA GLY A 717 42.05 -3.64 6.21
C GLY A 717 43.21 -4.49 5.68
N ASP A 718 44.10 -5.02 6.53
CA ASP A 718 45.38 -5.64 6.14
C ASP A 718 45.24 -6.91 5.24
N THR A 719 44.02 -7.45 5.12
CA THR A 719 43.66 -8.54 4.21
C THR A 719 42.55 -8.10 3.28
N ARG A 720 42.64 -8.45 2.00
CA ARG A 720 41.65 -8.10 0.98
C ARG A 720 41.41 -9.21 -0.03
N LEU A 721 40.19 -9.28 -0.52
CA LEU A 721 39.80 -10.08 -1.68
C LEU A 721 39.87 -9.21 -2.94
N VAL A 722 40.53 -9.67 -3.99
CA VAL A 722 40.54 -9.03 -5.32
C VAL A 722 39.88 -9.96 -6.33
N ASP A 723 38.84 -9.50 -7.02
CA ASP A 723 38.25 -10.18 -8.17
C ASP A 723 38.07 -9.19 -9.34
N LYS A 724 38.84 -9.39 -10.41
CA LYS A 724 38.86 -8.51 -11.59
C LYS A 724 37.66 -8.67 -12.52
N THR A 725 36.78 -9.62 -12.23
CA THR A 725 35.51 -9.86 -12.95
C THR A 725 34.30 -9.40 -12.15
N ALA A 726 34.46 -9.14 -10.84
CA ALA A 726 33.41 -8.60 -10.00
C ALA A 726 33.06 -7.15 -10.35
N GLN A 727 31.87 -6.75 -9.90
CA GLN A 727 31.31 -5.41 -10.06
C GLN A 727 30.65 -4.97 -8.74
N PHE A 728 31.39 -5.00 -7.64
CA PHE A 728 30.81 -4.99 -6.29
C PHE A 728 29.90 -3.78 -6.01
N CYS A 729 30.26 -2.57 -6.46
CA CYS A 729 29.42 -1.39 -6.27
C CYS A 729 28.14 -1.49 -7.13
N GLU A 730 28.26 -1.90 -8.39
CA GLU A 730 27.08 -2.15 -9.27
C GLU A 730 26.17 -3.28 -8.79
N ARG A 731 26.63 -4.13 -7.84
CA ARG A 731 25.82 -5.18 -7.22
C ARG A 731 25.24 -4.77 -5.86
N GLY A 732 25.52 -3.57 -5.36
CA GLY A 732 24.99 -3.10 -4.08
C GLY A 732 25.79 -3.51 -2.84
N VAL A 733 27.04 -3.95 -3.00
CA VAL A 733 27.95 -4.31 -1.89
C VAL A 733 28.57 -3.05 -1.29
N LEU A 734 28.63 -2.99 0.03
CA LEU A 734 29.02 -1.81 0.79
C LEU A 734 29.93 -2.15 1.98
N GLY A 735 30.52 -1.11 2.58
CA GLY A 735 31.05 -1.21 3.94
C GLY A 735 30.00 -1.71 4.93
N GLY A 736 30.43 -2.64 5.78
CA GLY A 736 29.62 -3.34 6.76
C GLY A 736 29.19 -4.76 6.36
N ASP A 737 29.18 -5.13 5.08
CA ASP A 737 28.69 -6.44 4.60
C ASP A 737 29.56 -7.64 5.02
N LYS A 738 29.13 -8.87 4.71
CA LYS A 738 29.87 -10.11 5.02
C LYS A 738 30.36 -10.81 3.76
N LEU A 739 31.64 -11.15 3.71
CA LEU A 739 32.17 -12.12 2.75
C LEU A 739 31.97 -13.54 3.30
N PHE A 740 31.35 -14.43 2.52
CA PHE A 740 31.24 -15.86 2.84
C PHE A 740 32.06 -16.69 1.84
N ILE A 741 33.03 -17.48 2.31
CA ILE A 741 33.82 -18.38 1.45
C ILE A 741 33.20 -19.77 1.39
N LEU A 742 32.81 -20.15 0.17
CA LEU A 742 32.21 -21.44 -0.16
C LEU A 742 33.28 -22.53 -0.19
N GLY A 743 32.99 -23.65 0.47
CA GLY A 743 33.89 -24.81 0.55
C GLY A 743 33.47 -25.94 -0.39
N CYS A 744 33.98 -27.13 -0.10
CA CYS A 744 33.75 -28.37 -0.83
C CYS A 744 33.32 -29.50 0.12
N ASN A 745 32.56 -30.45 -0.38
CA ASN A 745 32.26 -31.71 0.31
C ASN A 745 33.05 -32.89 -0.31
N GLN A 746 33.54 -32.70 -1.55
CA GLN A 746 34.26 -33.68 -2.36
C GLN A 746 35.12 -32.95 -3.41
N ASP A 747 36.14 -33.62 -3.98
CA ASP A 747 37.04 -33.02 -4.97
C ASP A 747 36.33 -32.39 -6.19
N PRO A 748 35.24 -32.98 -6.77
CA PRO A 748 34.53 -32.37 -7.90
C PRO A 748 33.80 -31.06 -7.63
N ASP A 749 33.69 -30.62 -6.36
CA ASP A 749 33.13 -29.31 -6.02
C ASP A 749 34.15 -28.18 -6.20
N CYS A 750 35.44 -28.53 -6.35
CA CYS A 750 36.57 -27.63 -6.55
C CYS A 750 36.91 -27.44 -8.05
N GLY A 751 37.76 -26.44 -8.34
CA GLY A 751 38.24 -26.18 -9.70
C GLY A 751 39.18 -27.26 -10.23
N ALA A 752 39.36 -27.31 -11.56
CA ALA A 752 40.29 -28.24 -12.19
C ALA A 752 41.74 -27.98 -11.71
N GLY A 753 42.39 -28.99 -11.12
CA GLY A 753 43.70 -28.85 -10.48
C GLY A 753 43.65 -28.54 -8.97
N GLN A 754 42.47 -28.59 -8.35
CA GLN A 754 42.26 -28.48 -6.91
C GLN A 754 41.72 -29.81 -6.32
N TYR A 755 41.91 -29.99 -5.02
CA TYR A 755 41.42 -31.10 -4.20
C TYR A 755 40.72 -30.56 -2.95
N CYS A 756 39.79 -31.34 -2.39
CA CYS A 756 39.05 -30.96 -1.20
C CYS A 756 39.78 -31.38 0.07
N LEU A 757 40.35 -30.40 0.77
CA LEU A 757 40.97 -30.58 2.08
C LEU A 757 39.88 -30.70 3.16
N LEU A 758 39.60 -31.93 3.59
CA LEU A 758 38.68 -32.25 4.70
C LEU A 758 39.49 -32.60 5.96
N ASP A 759 39.18 -31.97 7.10
CA ASP A 759 39.70 -32.36 8.42
C ASP A 759 38.86 -33.56 8.94
N PRO A 760 39.48 -34.73 9.20
CA PRO A 760 38.77 -35.90 9.72
C PRO A 760 38.31 -35.77 11.19
N GLN A 761 38.55 -34.63 11.83
CA GLN A 761 38.09 -34.28 13.17
C GLN A 761 37.03 -33.17 13.18
N ALA A 762 36.56 -32.74 12.01
CA ALA A 762 35.39 -31.87 11.89
C ALA A 762 34.08 -32.69 11.96
N PRO A 763 32.95 -32.10 12.41
CA PRO A 763 31.65 -32.78 12.41
C PRO A 763 31.25 -33.30 11.03
N ALA A 764 30.52 -34.43 10.98
CA ALA A 764 30.07 -35.03 9.73
C ALA A 764 29.23 -34.05 8.89
N GLY A 765 29.62 -33.84 7.63
CA GLY A 765 29.00 -32.85 6.74
C GLY A 765 29.62 -31.46 6.80
N SER A 766 30.68 -31.24 7.58
CA SER A 766 31.42 -29.96 7.56
C SER A 766 32.14 -29.76 6.21
N PRO A 767 31.97 -28.61 5.53
CA PRO A 767 32.57 -28.37 4.22
C PRO A 767 34.05 -28.04 4.32
N GLY A 768 34.89 -28.82 3.67
CA GLY A 768 36.33 -28.61 3.53
C GLY A 768 36.72 -27.43 2.63
N LEU A 769 38.02 -27.32 2.37
CA LEU A 769 38.64 -26.21 1.63
C LEU A 769 39.26 -26.68 0.31
N CYS A 770 38.99 -26.00 -0.79
CA CYS A 770 39.64 -26.26 -2.07
C CYS A 770 41.09 -25.74 -2.07
N VAL A 771 42.05 -26.65 -2.17
CA VAL A 771 43.49 -26.36 -2.24
C VAL A 771 44.09 -26.95 -3.51
N SER A 772 45.23 -26.44 -4.01
CA SER A 772 45.81 -26.98 -5.25
C SER A 772 46.34 -28.41 -5.09
N GLU A 773 46.25 -29.20 -6.16
CA GLU A 773 46.76 -30.58 -6.25
C GLU A 773 48.23 -30.67 -5.81
N VAL A 774 49.04 -29.68 -6.19
CA VAL A 774 50.47 -29.61 -5.87
C VAL A 774 50.69 -29.43 -4.35
N ALA A 775 49.90 -28.58 -3.69
CA ALA A 775 50.00 -28.36 -2.26
C ALA A 775 49.46 -29.58 -1.47
N TYR A 776 48.30 -30.10 -1.88
CA TYR A 776 47.67 -31.28 -1.29
C TYR A 776 48.59 -32.53 -1.37
N GLY A 777 49.22 -32.75 -2.52
CA GLY A 777 50.14 -33.88 -2.74
C GLY A 777 51.50 -33.74 -2.05
N ALA A 778 51.91 -32.54 -1.68
CA ALA A 778 53.21 -32.28 -1.04
C ALA A 778 53.16 -32.26 0.50
N SER A 779 52.15 -31.58 1.07
CA SER A 779 52.15 -31.17 2.49
C SER A 779 50.74 -31.25 3.13
N ARG A 780 49.97 -32.33 2.85
CA ARG A 780 48.60 -32.49 3.39
C ARG A 780 48.52 -32.34 4.91
N GLU A 781 49.46 -32.91 5.66
CA GLU A 781 49.44 -32.87 7.13
C GLU A 781 49.74 -31.45 7.65
N ASP A 782 50.71 -30.76 7.05
CA ASP A 782 51.00 -29.35 7.35
C ASP A 782 49.79 -28.45 7.03
N LEU A 783 49.14 -28.66 5.88
CA LEU A 783 47.93 -27.94 5.46
C LEU A 783 46.73 -28.20 6.38
N LEU A 784 46.53 -29.44 6.84
CA LEU A 784 45.49 -29.74 7.82
C LEU A 784 45.76 -29.03 9.14
N GLN A 785 47.01 -28.99 9.61
CA GLN A 785 47.36 -28.27 10.83
C GLN A 785 47.20 -26.76 10.66
N MET A 786 47.64 -26.21 9.53
CA MET A 786 47.66 -24.77 9.23
C MET A 786 46.27 -24.20 8.96
N CYS A 787 45.45 -24.91 8.19
CA CYS A 787 44.14 -24.45 7.73
C CYS A 787 42.98 -24.89 8.64
N ARG A 788 43.26 -25.60 9.75
CA ARG A 788 42.25 -26.09 10.70
C ARG A 788 41.16 -25.05 11.06
N PRO A 789 41.47 -23.77 11.36
CA PRO A 789 40.43 -22.78 11.71
C PRO A 789 39.37 -22.53 10.62
N PHE A 790 39.65 -22.92 9.36
CA PHE A 790 38.73 -22.79 8.22
C PHE A 790 38.05 -24.11 7.84
N LEU A 791 38.40 -25.20 8.53
CA LEU A 791 37.90 -26.57 8.34
C LEU A 791 37.01 -27.02 9.52
N ARG A 792 37.32 -26.57 10.74
CA ARG A 792 36.55 -26.84 11.97
C ARG A 792 36.50 -25.59 12.85
N ASP A 793 35.33 -25.32 13.44
CA ASP A 793 35.20 -24.50 14.64
C ASP A 793 35.04 -25.48 15.83
N ASP A 794 35.55 -25.17 17.01
CA ASP A 794 35.32 -26.03 18.18
C ASP A 794 33.86 -25.97 18.67
N CYS A 795 33.09 -25.01 18.15
CA CYS A 795 31.63 -24.99 18.19
C CYS A 795 30.92 -25.77 17.05
N GLY A 796 31.65 -26.41 16.11
CA GLY A 796 31.10 -27.26 15.07
C GLY A 796 31.68 -27.05 13.65
N ALA A 797 30.83 -26.76 12.68
CA ALA A 797 31.26 -26.46 11.31
C ALA A 797 31.87 -25.05 11.23
N ALA A 798 33.02 -24.91 10.55
CA ALA A 798 33.73 -23.63 10.45
C ALA A 798 32.91 -22.55 9.72
N ARG A 799 32.61 -21.43 10.40
CA ARG A 799 31.93 -20.28 9.81
C ARG A 799 32.92 -19.35 9.10
N ARG A 800 33.15 -19.61 7.81
CA ARG A 800 34.00 -18.81 6.93
C ARG A 800 33.34 -17.49 6.52
N GLU A 801 33.09 -16.62 7.51
CA GLU A 801 32.48 -15.30 7.37
C GLU A 801 33.41 -14.20 7.90
N TRP A 802 33.55 -13.10 7.15
CA TRP A 802 34.36 -11.93 7.52
C TRP A 802 33.65 -10.62 7.18
N ALA A 803 33.88 -9.58 7.97
CA ALA A 803 33.32 -8.26 7.75
C ALA A 803 34.06 -7.54 6.60
N ILE A 804 33.30 -7.00 5.66
CA ILE A 804 33.77 -6.11 4.61
C ILE A 804 33.83 -4.71 5.22
N THR A 805 35.03 -4.27 5.60
CA THR A 805 35.26 -2.93 6.16
C THR A 805 35.12 -1.85 5.09
N ARG A 806 35.63 -2.13 3.89
CA ARG A 806 35.60 -1.25 2.71
C ARG A 806 35.33 -2.08 1.47
N ALA A 807 34.50 -1.56 0.58
CA ALA A 807 34.18 -2.20 -0.69
C ALA A 807 34.62 -1.28 -1.84
N PHE A 808 35.18 -1.85 -2.89
CA PHE A 808 35.52 -1.18 -4.15
C PHE A 808 35.04 -2.08 -5.27
N GLN A 809 34.88 -1.53 -6.48
CA GLN A 809 34.31 -2.24 -7.63
C GLN A 809 34.88 -3.65 -7.91
N GLN A 810 36.17 -3.89 -7.61
CA GLN A 810 36.88 -5.17 -7.83
C GLN A 810 37.64 -5.67 -6.58
N GLU A 811 37.45 -5.05 -5.41
CA GLU A 811 38.27 -5.31 -4.22
C GLU A 811 37.46 -5.13 -2.92
N LEU A 812 37.55 -6.08 -1.99
CA LEU A 812 36.88 -6.04 -0.68
C LEU A 812 37.90 -6.15 0.45
N TRP A 813 37.89 -5.22 1.40
CA TRP A 813 38.83 -5.15 2.52
C TRP A 813 38.21 -5.81 3.75
N LEU A 814 38.91 -6.78 4.35
CA LEU A 814 38.34 -7.73 5.28
C LEU A 814 38.81 -7.51 6.73
N GLN A 815 37.92 -7.79 7.67
CA GLN A 815 38.20 -7.86 9.11
C GLN A 815 37.51 -9.09 9.71
N VAL A 816 38.10 -9.63 10.78
CA VAL A 816 37.48 -10.69 11.61
C VAL A 816 36.11 -10.23 12.11
N LEU A 817 35.09 -11.08 11.97
CA LEU A 817 33.82 -10.90 12.68
C LEU A 817 33.98 -11.35 14.14
N ASP A 818 33.40 -10.57 15.05
CA ASP A 818 33.04 -11.08 16.37
C ASP A 818 32.06 -12.26 16.23
N ARG A 819 32.15 -13.24 17.14
CA ARG A 819 31.09 -14.24 17.33
C ARG A 819 29.74 -13.53 17.62
N PRO A 820 28.61 -14.09 17.17
CA PRO A 820 27.30 -13.57 17.52
C PRO A 820 27.10 -13.59 19.04
N VAL A 821 26.22 -12.71 19.53
CA VAL A 821 25.76 -12.74 20.92
C VAL A 821 24.70 -13.86 21.01
N ASP A 822 25.01 -14.92 21.74
CA ASP A 822 24.06 -15.99 22.03
C ASP A 822 23.23 -15.58 23.26
N SER A 823 21.90 -15.70 23.16
CA SER A 823 20.95 -15.40 24.25
C SER A 823 20.43 -16.71 24.86
N TYR A 824 20.87 -17.04 26.07
CA TYR A 824 20.56 -18.27 26.80
C TYR A 824 19.94 -17.96 28.17
N VAL A 825 19.40 -18.98 28.84
CA VAL A 825 18.67 -18.81 30.09
C VAL A 825 19.38 -19.57 31.22
N MET A 826 19.62 -18.89 32.34
CA MET A 826 20.16 -19.48 33.57
C MET A 826 19.09 -19.47 34.67
N MET A 827 19.06 -20.52 35.52
CA MET A 827 18.16 -20.60 36.67
C MET A 827 18.74 -19.86 37.89
N ARG A 828 17.96 -18.98 38.52
CA ARG A 828 18.29 -18.41 39.84
C ARG A 828 17.98 -19.42 40.96
N GLN A 829 18.77 -19.41 42.02
CA GLN A 829 18.45 -20.17 43.24
C GLN A 829 17.32 -19.52 44.04
N GLU A 830 16.34 -20.32 44.48
CA GLU A 830 15.20 -19.87 45.29
C GLU A 830 15.56 -19.28 46.68
N LYS A 831 16.78 -19.54 47.19
CA LYS A 831 17.14 -19.20 48.58
C LYS A 831 17.22 -17.69 48.86
N THR A 832 17.35 -16.84 47.83
CA THR A 832 17.12 -15.41 47.96
C THR A 832 15.62 -15.13 47.80
N SER A 833 14.97 -14.57 48.81
CA SER A 833 13.53 -14.29 48.78
C SER A 833 13.11 -13.52 47.53
N ALA A 834 12.12 -14.05 46.81
CA ALA A 834 11.72 -13.64 45.46
C ALA A 834 11.38 -12.14 45.29
N SER A 835 11.12 -11.41 46.39
CA SER A 835 10.96 -9.96 46.44
C SER A 835 12.24 -9.16 46.19
N THR A 836 13.41 -9.79 46.07
CA THR A 836 14.70 -9.12 45.90
C THR A 836 15.12 -9.11 44.43
N PRO A 837 15.21 -7.94 43.75
CA PRO A 837 15.68 -7.90 42.37
C PRO A 837 17.12 -8.42 42.26
N VAL A 838 17.42 -9.11 41.17
CA VAL A 838 18.78 -9.56 40.83
C VAL A 838 19.66 -8.34 40.64
N THR A 839 20.87 -8.33 41.21
CA THR A 839 21.86 -7.27 40.93
C THR A 839 22.59 -7.55 39.62
N ASP A 840 23.06 -6.52 38.91
CA ASP A 840 23.79 -6.71 37.64
C ASP A 840 25.05 -7.58 37.83
N GLU A 841 25.73 -7.47 38.98
CA GLU A 841 26.88 -8.31 39.35
C GLU A 841 26.49 -9.79 39.59
N GLU A 842 25.34 -10.05 40.22
CA GLU A 842 24.75 -11.40 40.41
C GLU A 842 24.32 -12.01 39.07
N ARG A 843 23.70 -11.19 38.19
CA ARG A 843 23.32 -11.58 36.82
C ARG A 843 24.56 -11.95 36.01
N GLU A 844 25.57 -11.08 35.95
CA GLU A 844 26.79 -11.34 35.17
C GLU A 844 27.52 -12.61 35.67
N ALA A 845 27.59 -12.81 36.98
CA ALA A 845 28.18 -14.00 37.58
C ALA A 845 27.40 -15.30 37.26
N LEU A 846 26.06 -15.25 37.28
CA LEU A 846 25.22 -16.37 36.84
C LEU A 846 25.40 -16.64 35.33
N CYS A 847 25.46 -15.60 34.49
CA CYS A 847 25.66 -15.74 33.05
C CYS A 847 27.06 -16.27 32.68
N ARG A 848 28.11 -15.96 33.46
CA ARG A 848 29.43 -16.60 33.35
C ARG A 848 29.43 -18.06 33.82
N GLY A 849 28.40 -18.50 34.54
CA GLY A 849 28.36 -19.80 35.19
C GLY A 849 29.27 -19.87 36.41
N ASP A 850 29.46 -18.77 37.14
CA ASP A 850 30.34 -18.72 38.33
C ASP A 850 29.79 -19.61 39.48
N PHE A 851 28.50 -19.96 39.44
CA PHE A 851 27.81 -20.82 40.41
C PHE A 851 27.57 -22.27 39.92
N VAL A 852 28.22 -22.68 38.83
CA VAL A 852 28.11 -24.05 38.27
C VAL A 852 28.91 -25.04 39.13
N VAL A 853 28.28 -26.18 39.44
CA VAL A 853 28.88 -27.31 40.15
C VAL A 853 30.18 -27.77 39.49
N GLY A 854 31.27 -27.79 40.26
CA GLY A 854 32.56 -28.32 39.82
C GLY A 854 33.48 -27.32 39.14
N ARG A 855 33.02 -26.09 38.86
CA ARG A 855 33.91 -25.03 38.37
C ARG A 855 34.92 -24.62 39.44
N THR A 856 36.14 -24.31 38.99
CA THR A 856 37.20 -23.73 39.82
C THR A 856 37.73 -22.45 39.19
N ILE A 857 38.32 -21.58 40.01
CA ILE A 857 39.15 -20.44 39.59
C ILE A 857 40.46 -20.55 40.37
N ASP A 858 41.60 -20.48 39.69
CA ASP A 858 42.94 -20.75 40.25
C ASP A 858 43.09 -22.10 40.99
N GLY A 859 42.18 -23.06 40.72
CA GLY A 859 42.11 -24.38 41.35
C GLY A 859 41.25 -24.47 42.62
N GLU A 860 40.71 -23.35 43.13
CA GLU A 860 39.75 -23.33 44.23
C GLU A 860 38.30 -23.36 43.68
N PRO A 861 37.36 -24.07 44.32
CA PRO A 861 35.98 -24.18 43.84
C PRO A 861 35.22 -22.85 44.00
N THR A 862 34.49 -22.43 42.96
CA THR A 862 33.76 -21.15 42.98
C THR A 862 32.50 -21.19 43.83
N CYS A 863 31.97 -22.39 44.08
CA CYS A 863 30.79 -22.65 44.88
C CYS A 863 30.91 -24.01 45.59
N ALA A 864 30.11 -24.24 46.63
CA ALA A 864 30.01 -25.52 47.32
C ALA A 864 28.63 -26.16 47.13
N ARG A 865 28.57 -27.49 46.95
CA ARG A 865 27.29 -28.22 46.97
C ARG A 865 26.70 -28.20 48.38
N SER A 866 25.40 -27.94 48.52
CA SER A 866 24.73 -27.92 49.83
C SER A 866 24.64 -29.28 50.53
N THR A 867 24.94 -30.38 49.82
CA THR A 867 25.13 -31.72 50.39
C THR A 867 26.46 -31.86 51.13
N ASP A 868 27.46 -31.08 50.69
CA ASP A 868 28.87 -31.26 51.05
C ASP A 868 29.28 -30.17 52.06
N GLU A 869 28.82 -28.93 51.84
CA GLU A 869 28.81 -27.85 52.83
C GLU A 869 27.38 -27.33 53.11
N PRO A 870 26.71 -27.82 54.16
CA PRO A 870 25.34 -27.38 54.52
C PRO A 870 25.20 -25.88 54.86
N ASN A 871 26.32 -25.19 55.11
CA ASN A 871 26.38 -23.77 55.45
C ASN A 871 26.75 -22.87 54.25
N CYS A 872 26.75 -23.40 53.02
CA CYS A 872 26.98 -22.58 51.82
C CYS A 872 26.01 -21.39 51.75
N GLY A 873 26.48 -20.26 51.23
CA GLY A 873 25.72 -19.01 51.17
C GLY A 873 25.59 -18.25 52.50
N GLN A 874 26.22 -18.69 53.58
CA GLN A 874 26.36 -17.89 54.81
C GLN A 874 27.54 -16.90 54.70
N GLU A 875 27.50 -15.82 55.49
CA GLU A 875 28.54 -14.78 55.49
C GLU A 875 29.93 -15.36 55.82
N GLY A 876 30.82 -15.40 54.82
CA GLY A 876 32.17 -15.98 54.93
C GLY A 876 32.30 -17.45 54.52
N ALA A 877 31.24 -18.10 54.03
CA ALA A 877 31.29 -19.40 53.37
C ALA A 877 31.26 -19.24 51.83
N LEU A 878 31.58 -20.30 51.09
CA LEU A 878 31.37 -20.33 49.63
C LEU A 878 29.87 -20.22 49.31
N PRO A 879 29.47 -19.60 48.17
CA PRO A 879 28.09 -19.62 47.72
C PRO A 879 27.65 -21.07 47.43
N CYS A 880 26.36 -21.36 47.58
CA CYS A 880 25.86 -22.67 47.17
C CYS A 880 25.94 -22.80 45.64
N CYS A 881 26.40 -23.93 45.11
CA CYS A 881 26.27 -24.22 43.68
C CYS A 881 24.80 -24.39 43.30
N ALA A 882 24.41 -23.98 42.09
CA ALA A 882 23.10 -24.32 41.53
C ALA A 882 22.93 -25.86 41.51
N SER A 883 21.81 -26.37 42.01
CA SER A 883 21.46 -27.79 41.89
C SER A 883 20.96 -28.06 40.47
N ASP A 884 21.58 -29.01 39.76
CA ASP A 884 21.49 -29.11 38.30
C ASP A 884 20.05 -29.05 37.75
N TYR A 885 19.11 -29.82 38.30
CA TYR A 885 17.67 -29.70 37.97
C TYR A 885 16.76 -30.00 39.18
N GLY A 886 16.18 -28.96 39.77
CA GLY A 886 15.26 -29.02 40.91
C GLY A 886 13.95 -28.27 40.66
N PHE A 887 13.14 -28.74 39.71
CA PHE A 887 11.84 -28.14 39.35
C PHE A 887 10.75 -28.36 40.41
N ILE A 888 10.88 -27.77 41.61
CA ILE A 888 9.86 -27.83 42.69
C ILE A 888 9.68 -26.44 43.33
N GLY A 889 9.23 -25.49 42.52
CA GLY A 889 9.06 -24.08 42.88
C GLY A 889 9.20 -23.22 41.62
N ASP A 890 8.60 -22.03 41.60
CA ASP A 890 8.63 -21.09 40.47
C ASP A 890 10.01 -20.42 40.40
N PRO A 891 10.94 -20.87 39.53
CA PRO A 891 12.34 -20.47 39.61
C PRO A 891 12.55 -19.24 38.73
N GLY A 892 13.03 -18.14 39.34
CA GLY A 892 13.35 -16.94 38.58
C GLY A 892 14.40 -17.20 37.50
N TYR A 893 13.98 -17.24 36.24
CA TYR A 893 14.88 -17.37 35.10
C TYR A 893 15.55 -16.03 34.79
N ILE A 894 16.82 -16.08 34.39
CA ILE A 894 17.61 -14.91 34.00
C ILE A 894 18.04 -15.12 32.55
N GLU A 895 17.65 -14.19 31.67
CA GLU A 895 18.15 -14.17 30.30
C GLU A 895 19.56 -13.54 30.27
N CYS A 896 20.48 -14.30 29.68
CA CYS A 896 21.90 -14.04 29.59
C CYS A 896 22.28 -13.85 28.13
N GLU A 897 22.89 -12.72 27.83
CA GLU A 897 23.35 -12.37 26.48
C GLU A 897 24.87 -12.30 26.52
N SER A 898 25.56 -13.21 25.84
CA SER A 898 27.01 -13.14 25.71
C SER A 898 27.52 -13.83 24.46
N ARG A 899 28.68 -13.40 23.97
CA ARG A 899 29.39 -14.10 22.91
C ARG A 899 30.06 -15.33 23.50
N LEU A 900 29.75 -16.51 22.97
CA LEU A 900 30.22 -17.77 23.51
C LEU A 900 31.37 -18.36 22.68
N SER A 901 32.38 -18.88 23.36
CA SER A 901 33.46 -19.70 22.79
C SER A 901 33.35 -21.13 23.32
N CYS A 902 33.66 -22.12 22.49
CA CYS A 902 33.52 -23.53 22.85
C CYS A 902 34.85 -24.15 23.31
N ALA A 903 34.77 -25.18 24.16
CA ALA A 903 35.94 -25.93 24.61
C ALA A 903 36.63 -26.63 23.41
N PRO A 904 37.98 -26.61 23.29
CA PRO A 904 38.70 -27.27 22.20
C PRO A 904 38.51 -28.79 22.12
N GLU A 905 38.17 -29.41 23.25
CA GLU A 905 37.73 -30.79 23.36
C GLU A 905 36.29 -30.83 23.89
N GLN A 906 35.36 -31.25 23.05
CA GLN A 906 33.95 -31.48 23.39
C GLN A 906 33.74 -32.92 23.90
N PRO A 907 32.67 -33.21 24.66
CA PRO A 907 32.33 -34.59 25.00
C PRO A 907 31.87 -35.37 23.75
N ASP A 908 32.25 -36.65 23.62
CA ASP A 908 31.93 -37.50 22.44
C ASP A 908 30.44 -37.59 22.09
N ASN A 909 29.54 -37.37 23.08
CA ASN A 909 28.09 -37.42 22.93
C ASN A 909 27.42 -36.06 23.16
N GLY A 910 28.21 -34.98 23.22
CA GLY A 910 27.79 -33.70 23.78
C GLY A 910 27.59 -33.74 25.30
N CYS A 911 27.28 -32.57 25.87
CA CYS A 911 26.90 -32.40 27.27
C CYS A 911 25.38 -32.45 27.46
N ASN A 912 24.93 -32.74 28.69
CA ASN A 912 23.52 -32.67 29.08
C ASN A 912 23.30 -31.72 30.26
N THR A 913 24.34 -31.47 31.06
CA THR A 913 24.33 -30.58 32.23
C THR A 913 25.54 -29.65 32.23
N HIS A 914 25.42 -28.51 32.91
CA HIS A 914 26.55 -27.60 33.17
C HIS A 914 27.67 -28.30 33.95
N ALA A 915 27.33 -29.23 34.85
CA ALA A 915 28.29 -30.03 35.60
C ALA A 915 29.12 -30.99 34.71
N ASP A 916 28.56 -31.54 33.63
CA ASP A 916 29.32 -32.36 32.66
C ASP A 916 30.49 -31.56 32.08
N CYS A 917 30.19 -30.33 31.66
CA CYS A 917 31.17 -29.42 31.07
C CYS A 917 32.19 -28.93 32.08
N ALA A 918 31.76 -28.49 33.27
CA ALA A 918 32.68 -28.09 34.33
C ALA A 918 33.60 -29.23 34.82
N ALA A 919 33.18 -30.49 34.67
CA ALA A 919 34.01 -31.66 34.98
C ALA A 919 35.03 -32.02 33.88
N GLN A 920 34.72 -31.77 32.60
CA GLN A 920 35.64 -32.03 31.47
C GLN A 920 36.58 -30.85 31.20
N ALA A 921 36.05 -29.62 31.20
CA ALA A 921 36.77 -28.39 30.92
C ALA A 921 36.28 -27.28 31.88
N PRO A 922 36.90 -27.12 33.07
CA PRO A 922 36.43 -26.21 34.12
C PRO A 922 36.26 -24.75 33.70
N ASP A 923 37.05 -24.28 32.73
CA ASP A 923 36.96 -22.93 32.16
C ASP A 923 35.72 -22.74 31.28
N TYR A 924 35.11 -23.82 30.78
CA TYR A 924 33.97 -23.86 29.87
C TYR A 924 32.71 -24.47 30.53
N PRO A 925 32.19 -23.89 31.63
CA PRO A 925 31.17 -24.50 32.48
C PRO A 925 29.75 -24.53 31.89
N LEU A 926 29.50 -23.90 30.74
CA LEU A 926 28.15 -23.77 30.20
C LEU A 926 27.84 -24.87 29.19
N CYS A 927 26.94 -25.80 29.55
CA CYS A 927 26.36 -26.70 28.56
C CYS A 927 25.23 -25.97 27.82
N ILE A 928 25.44 -25.63 26.55
CA ILE A 928 24.49 -24.90 25.72
C ILE A 928 24.47 -25.57 24.34
N ASP A 929 23.28 -25.95 23.88
CA ASP A 929 23.05 -26.71 22.62
C ASP A 929 23.82 -28.04 22.53
N GLY A 930 24.12 -28.66 23.68
CA GLY A 930 24.93 -29.89 23.76
C GLY A 930 26.44 -29.68 23.64
N ALA A 931 26.91 -28.43 23.51
CA ALA A 931 28.32 -28.06 23.53
C ALA A 931 28.73 -27.38 24.85
N CYS A 932 29.95 -27.62 25.28
CA CYS A 932 30.58 -26.94 26.41
C CYS A 932 31.17 -25.60 25.96
N LYS A 933 30.65 -24.51 26.53
CA LYS A 933 30.93 -23.12 26.17
C LYS A 933 31.33 -22.28 27.39
N ARG A 934 31.94 -21.11 27.15
CA ARG A 934 32.09 -19.98 28.09
C ARG A 934 31.81 -18.65 27.39
N PRO A 935 31.38 -17.61 28.10
CA PRO A 935 31.46 -16.24 27.60
C PRO A 935 32.91 -15.87 27.27
N CYS A 936 33.09 -15.04 26.24
CA CYS A 936 34.39 -14.45 25.90
C CYS A 936 35.08 -13.82 27.12
N GLY A 937 36.40 -13.97 27.19
CA GLY A 937 37.22 -13.00 27.90
C GLY A 937 37.33 -11.68 27.12
N PRO A 938 37.76 -10.58 27.75
CA PRO A 938 38.02 -9.32 27.06
C PRO A 938 39.21 -9.42 26.08
N ASP A 939 40.12 -10.37 26.33
CA ASP A 939 41.40 -10.50 25.62
C ASP A 939 41.34 -11.66 24.60
N GLU A 940 40.82 -11.34 23.40
CA GLU A 940 40.98 -12.05 22.10
C GLU A 940 40.12 -13.30 21.75
N ASP A 941 39.45 -13.99 22.68
CA ASP A 941 38.65 -15.21 22.37
C ASP A 941 37.36 -15.00 21.53
N CYS A 942 36.98 -13.74 21.26
CA CYS A 942 35.71 -13.39 20.60
C CYS A 942 35.71 -13.47 19.07
N ALA A 943 36.85 -13.76 18.44
CA ALA A 943 36.95 -13.96 17.00
C ALA A 943 36.11 -15.17 16.53
N LEU A 944 35.30 -14.97 15.48
CA LEU A 944 34.57 -16.07 14.84
C LEU A 944 35.52 -17.00 14.08
N THR A 945 36.38 -16.43 13.24
CA THR A 945 37.39 -17.13 12.44
C THR A 945 38.50 -16.12 12.07
N PRO A 946 39.80 -16.47 12.17
CA PRO A 946 40.91 -15.56 11.81
C PRO A 946 40.86 -15.13 10.34
N LEU A 947 41.61 -14.09 9.95
CA LEU A 947 41.67 -13.69 8.53
C LEU A 947 42.36 -14.77 7.67
N PRO A 948 41.84 -15.06 6.46
CA PRO A 948 42.28 -16.17 5.62
C PRO A 948 43.60 -15.85 4.88
N GLY A 949 44.62 -16.71 5.08
CA GLY A 949 45.98 -16.48 4.55
C GLY A 949 46.30 -17.19 3.22
N PRO A 950 47.27 -16.66 2.46
CA PRO A 950 47.53 -17.06 1.08
C PRO A 950 48.12 -18.47 0.87
N GLU A 951 48.55 -19.21 1.89
CA GLU A 951 48.91 -20.63 1.71
C GLU A 951 47.70 -21.57 1.84
N CYS A 952 46.69 -21.21 2.64
CA CYS A 952 45.41 -21.93 2.68
C CYS A 952 44.51 -21.56 1.48
N PHE A 953 44.56 -20.30 1.04
CA PHE A 953 43.68 -19.74 0.01
C PHE A 953 44.49 -19.22 -1.20
N ARG A 954 45.41 -20.07 -1.69
CA ARG A 954 46.45 -19.74 -2.68
C ARG A 954 45.96 -19.57 -4.11
N GLU A 955 44.96 -20.36 -4.47
CA GLU A 955 44.33 -20.39 -5.79
C GLU A 955 43.17 -19.38 -5.86
N LEU A 956 42.50 -19.30 -7.01
CA LEU A 956 41.21 -18.62 -7.10
C LEU A 956 40.17 -19.34 -6.21
N ILE A 957 39.51 -18.59 -5.35
CA ILE A 957 38.54 -19.08 -4.37
C ILE A 957 37.10 -18.81 -4.78
N ARG A 958 36.20 -19.68 -4.32
CA ARG A 958 34.75 -19.53 -4.49
C ARG A 958 34.16 -18.80 -3.29
N TYR A 959 33.41 -17.74 -3.55
CA TYR A 959 32.82 -16.91 -2.51
C TYR A 959 31.48 -16.33 -2.95
N GLN A 960 30.75 -15.76 -1.99
CA GLN A 960 29.55 -14.95 -2.18
C GLN A 960 29.55 -13.79 -1.17
N VAL A 961 28.83 -12.69 -1.45
CA VAL A 961 28.65 -11.61 -0.47
C VAL A 961 27.25 -11.71 0.12
N LEU A 962 27.19 -11.72 1.44
CA LEU A 962 25.98 -11.65 2.24
C LEU A 962 25.82 -10.24 2.80
N ALA A 963 24.60 -9.75 2.93
CA ALA A 963 24.36 -8.51 3.66
C ALA A 963 24.60 -8.72 5.16
N ARG A 964 25.05 -7.68 5.89
CA ARG A 964 25.14 -7.71 7.36
C ARG A 964 24.06 -6.85 8.01
N ASN A 965 23.51 -7.29 9.14
CA ASN A 965 22.48 -6.59 9.91
C ASN A 965 21.36 -6.02 9.01
N SER A 966 20.97 -6.75 7.95
CA SER A 966 20.10 -6.24 6.89
C SER A 966 19.18 -7.34 6.38
N PHE A 967 17.96 -6.98 6.00
CA PHE A 967 17.13 -7.82 5.15
C PHE A 967 17.38 -7.50 3.67
N ILE A 968 17.51 -8.54 2.85
CA ILE A 968 17.52 -8.46 1.39
C ILE A 968 16.14 -8.84 0.87
N VAL A 969 15.59 -7.99 0.01
CA VAL A 969 14.27 -8.12 -0.61
C VAL A 969 14.45 -8.60 -2.04
N ARG A 970 13.86 -9.75 -2.42
CA ARG A 970 13.84 -10.26 -3.80
C ARG A 970 12.41 -10.48 -4.26
N GLY A 971 12.10 -10.30 -5.54
CA GLY A 971 10.74 -10.49 -6.07
C GLY A 971 10.70 -10.67 -7.59
N PRO A 972 9.60 -10.31 -8.28
CA PRO A 972 9.49 -10.37 -9.73
C PRO A 972 10.41 -9.39 -10.49
N TYR A 973 11.07 -8.47 -9.79
CA TYR A 973 12.08 -7.55 -10.32
C TYR A 973 13.48 -7.97 -9.87
N ASP A 974 14.47 -7.72 -10.72
CA ASP A 974 15.88 -7.81 -10.32
C ASP A 974 16.14 -6.92 -9.09
N PHE A 975 17.07 -7.38 -8.24
CA PHE A 975 17.60 -6.60 -7.13
C PHE A 975 18.02 -5.20 -7.60
N LEU A 976 17.64 -4.17 -6.85
CA LEU A 976 17.89 -2.77 -7.18
C LEU A 976 19.16 -2.27 -6.47
N PRO A 977 20.36 -2.32 -7.09
CA PRO A 977 21.60 -1.80 -6.53
C PRO A 977 21.70 -0.27 -6.65
N GLN A 978 20.67 0.42 -7.17
CA GLN A 978 20.76 1.78 -7.74
C GLN A 978 21.23 2.86 -6.76
N LYS A 979 21.06 2.63 -5.44
CA LYS A 979 21.59 3.50 -4.39
C LYS A 979 23.10 3.39 -4.21
N VAL A 980 23.75 2.31 -4.67
CA VAL A 980 25.20 2.11 -4.48
C VAL A 980 25.98 2.56 -5.72
N LYS A 981 26.95 3.43 -5.49
CA LYS A 981 27.84 3.96 -6.54
C LYS A 981 29.29 3.83 -6.10
N ALA A 982 30.20 3.74 -7.07
CA ALA A 982 31.63 3.93 -6.80
C ALA A 982 31.92 5.43 -6.73
N ASP A 983 32.56 5.88 -5.66
CA ASP A 983 32.99 7.27 -5.50
C ASP A 983 34.01 7.65 -6.60
N PRO A 984 33.87 8.80 -7.27
CA PRO A 984 34.70 9.12 -8.44
C PRO A 984 36.16 9.46 -8.13
N GLU A 985 36.54 9.74 -6.88
CA GLU A 985 37.93 10.06 -6.50
C GLU A 985 38.66 8.85 -5.87
N SER A 986 37.95 8.08 -5.03
CA SER A 986 38.48 6.96 -4.24
C SER A 986 38.14 5.57 -4.82
N SER A 987 37.14 5.48 -5.70
CA SER A 987 36.55 4.22 -6.20
C SER A 987 35.89 3.32 -5.15
N GLU A 988 35.67 3.82 -3.93
CA GLU A 988 35.01 3.11 -2.83
C GLU A 988 33.49 3.09 -3.03
N CYS A 989 32.83 1.98 -2.72
CA CYS A 989 31.38 1.82 -2.85
C CYS A 989 30.69 2.55 -1.69
N TYR A 990 29.87 3.56 -2.02
CA TYR A 990 29.11 4.35 -1.05
C TYR A 990 27.60 4.33 -1.39
N GLU A 991 26.77 4.62 -0.39
CA GLU A 991 25.35 4.87 -0.60
C GLU A 991 25.14 6.32 -1.04
N ASP A 992 24.57 6.49 -2.23
CA ASP A 992 24.16 7.78 -2.76
C ASP A 992 22.95 8.33 -1.97
N PRO A 993 23.07 9.50 -1.30
CA PRO A 993 21.97 10.11 -0.57
C PRO A 993 20.91 10.77 -1.48
N GLU A 994 21.17 10.94 -2.78
CA GLU A 994 20.19 11.47 -3.74
C GLU A 994 19.17 10.40 -4.19
N VAL A 995 19.47 9.10 -4.00
CA VAL A 995 18.58 8.00 -4.36
C VAL A 995 17.68 7.63 -3.18
N SER A 996 16.37 7.63 -3.41
CA SER A 996 15.34 7.29 -2.42
C SER A 996 15.67 5.97 -1.69
N ASN A 997 15.68 6.01 -0.35
CA ASN A 997 15.82 4.83 0.52
C ASN A 997 14.76 3.75 0.20
N LEU A 998 13.64 4.13 -0.40
CA LEU A 998 12.52 3.25 -0.72
C LEU A 998 12.73 2.46 -2.02
N LEU A 999 13.62 2.92 -2.91
CA LEU A 999 14.00 2.25 -4.15
C LEU A 999 15.15 1.24 -3.94
N THR A 1000 15.23 0.65 -2.75
CA THR A 1000 16.30 -0.28 -2.36
C THR A 1000 15.76 -1.68 -2.11
N SER A 1001 16.43 -2.69 -2.65
CA SER A 1001 16.17 -4.10 -2.33
C SER A 1001 16.82 -4.54 -1.00
N ARG A 1002 17.09 -3.59 -0.09
CA ARG A 1002 17.89 -3.79 1.12
C ARG A 1002 17.42 -2.88 2.26
N ILE A 1003 16.94 -3.48 3.35
CA ILE A 1003 16.59 -2.78 4.59
C ILE A 1003 17.73 -3.00 5.59
N ARG A 1004 18.52 -1.96 5.90
CA ARG A 1004 19.49 -2.03 7.00
C ARG A 1004 18.78 -1.88 8.36
N LEU A 1005 19.26 -2.62 9.35
CA LEU A 1005 19.10 -2.29 10.76
C LEU A 1005 20.42 -1.69 11.29
N GLY A 1006 20.33 -0.94 12.38
CA GLY A 1006 21.49 -0.44 13.12
C GLY A 1006 22.18 -1.52 13.95
N GLU A 1007 23.12 -1.11 14.80
CA GLU A 1007 23.72 -2.02 15.79
C GLU A 1007 22.74 -2.36 16.94
N ASP A 1008 21.83 -1.44 17.28
CA ASP A 1008 20.74 -1.64 18.23
C ASP A 1008 19.44 -0.91 17.81
N GLU A 1009 18.40 -0.97 18.66
CA GLU A 1009 17.10 -0.30 18.44
C GLU A 1009 17.19 1.23 18.40
N ALA A 1010 18.15 1.82 19.12
CA ALA A 1010 18.36 3.26 19.16
C ALA A 1010 19.07 3.75 17.89
N ASP A 1011 20.14 3.09 17.45
CA ASP A 1011 20.77 3.35 16.15
C ASP A 1011 19.76 3.14 15.02
N THR A 1012 19.02 2.02 15.01
CA THR A 1012 17.98 1.74 13.99
C THR A 1012 16.91 2.84 13.85
N ARG A 1013 16.62 3.62 14.91
CA ARG A 1013 15.67 4.75 14.87
C ARG A 1013 16.32 6.14 14.76
N GLN A 1014 17.56 6.30 15.20
CA GLN A 1014 18.23 7.59 15.36
C GLN A 1014 19.42 7.80 14.39
N ASN A 1015 19.79 6.79 13.61
CA ASN A 1015 20.87 6.89 12.64
C ASN A 1015 20.60 8.00 11.62
N ALA A 1016 21.49 8.97 11.52
CA ALA A 1016 21.28 10.16 10.67
C ALA A 1016 21.22 9.85 9.16
N LEU A 1017 21.64 8.66 8.72
CA LEU A 1017 21.53 8.19 7.33
C LEU A 1017 20.32 7.25 7.13
N TRP A 1018 19.84 6.63 8.20
CA TRP A 1018 18.77 5.62 8.21
C TRP A 1018 17.74 5.87 9.35
N PRO A 1019 17.11 7.06 9.44
CA PRO A 1019 16.11 7.31 10.47
C PRO A 1019 14.82 6.57 10.13
N ILE A 1020 14.61 5.38 10.70
CA ILE A 1020 13.27 4.79 10.76
C ILE A 1020 12.45 5.68 11.71
N PRO A 1021 11.42 6.42 11.24
CA PRO A 1021 10.71 7.33 12.10
C PRO A 1021 10.03 6.55 13.22
N SER A 1022 10.28 6.94 14.46
CA SER A 1022 9.54 6.41 15.59
C SER A 1022 8.04 6.60 15.35
N CYS A 1023 7.24 5.56 15.55
CA CYS A 1023 5.83 5.77 15.87
C CYS A 1023 5.78 6.73 17.07
N PRO A 1024 4.94 7.79 17.06
CA PRO A 1024 4.90 8.74 18.16
C PRO A 1024 4.55 8.01 19.46
N ALA A 1025 5.41 8.13 20.47
CA ALA A 1025 5.16 7.55 21.78
C ALA A 1025 3.93 8.23 22.40
N GLY A 1026 2.89 7.45 22.71
CA GLY A 1026 1.51 7.94 22.87
C GLY A 1026 1.18 8.88 24.02
N ASP A 1027 2.18 9.37 24.76
CA ASP A 1027 2.03 10.18 25.98
C ASP A 1027 2.59 11.62 25.89
N GLU A 1028 3.44 11.97 24.92
CA GLU A 1028 4.02 13.33 24.84
C GLU A 1028 3.06 14.39 24.27
N ARG A 1029 2.09 14.76 25.10
CA ARG A 1029 1.24 15.95 24.90
C ARG A 1029 2.08 17.23 24.94
N PRO A 1030 2.06 18.09 23.90
CA PRO A 1030 2.71 19.41 23.95
C PRO A 1030 1.86 20.42 24.74
N ASP A 1031 1.68 20.20 26.04
CA ASP A 1031 0.82 21.03 26.91
C ASP A 1031 1.35 22.48 27.01
N GLY A 1032 0.50 23.42 26.58
CA GLY A 1032 0.84 24.82 26.32
C GLY A 1032 1.15 25.70 27.55
N GLY A 1033 2.33 25.51 28.15
CA GLY A 1033 3.18 26.62 28.56
C GLY A 1033 3.19 27.05 30.04
N ARG A 1034 4.34 26.81 30.69
CA ARG A 1034 4.98 27.78 31.60
C ARG A 1034 6.50 27.60 31.62
N ARG A 1035 7.23 28.62 32.10
CA ARG A 1035 8.69 28.70 31.99
C ARG A 1035 9.44 27.90 33.07
N THR A 1036 10.65 27.47 32.70
CA THR A 1036 11.73 26.80 33.45
C THR A 1036 12.15 27.53 34.76
N PRO A 1037 13.01 26.97 35.66
CA PRO A 1037 13.90 25.81 35.49
C PRO A 1037 14.09 24.82 36.68
N ALA A 1038 14.66 23.64 36.39
CA ALA A 1038 15.58 22.92 37.29
C ALA A 1038 16.40 21.85 36.52
N SER A 1039 17.57 21.50 37.03
CA SER A 1039 18.43 20.41 36.53
C SER A 1039 18.57 19.31 37.59
N SER A 1040 18.50 18.04 37.20
CA SER A 1040 18.88 16.90 38.05
C SER A 1040 19.85 15.97 37.33
N THR A 1041 21.14 16.08 37.65
CA THR A 1041 22.22 15.22 37.15
C THR A 1041 22.26 13.88 37.89
N TRP A 1042 22.35 12.74 37.20
CA TRP A 1042 22.92 11.47 37.70
C TRP A 1042 23.28 10.59 36.48
N SER A 1043 24.39 9.86 36.41
CA SER A 1043 25.69 10.08 37.07
C SER A 1043 26.82 9.35 36.31
N ASP A 1044 27.62 10.07 35.52
CA ASP A 1044 28.79 9.48 34.84
C ASP A 1044 29.90 9.13 35.86
N ARG A 1045 30.41 7.90 35.80
CA ARG A 1045 31.28 7.29 36.81
C ARG A 1045 32.47 6.46 36.26
N ARG A 1046 33.20 6.97 35.26
CA ARG A 1046 34.58 6.51 35.00
C ARG A 1046 35.60 7.65 35.05
N ARG A 1047 36.16 7.94 36.25
CA ARG A 1047 37.35 8.81 36.40
C ARG A 1047 38.61 8.00 36.69
N TRP A 1048 39.56 8.08 35.77
CA TRP A 1048 40.88 7.47 35.86
C TRP A 1048 41.70 8.00 37.05
N THR A 1049 42.56 7.14 37.60
CA THR A 1049 43.68 7.53 38.47
C THR A 1049 44.99 7.53 37.68
N ALA A 1050 45.54 8.72 37.43
CA ALA A 1050 46.87 8.88 36.82
C ALA A 1050 47.61 10.07 37.45
N THR A 1051 48.81 9.82 37.95
CA THR A 1051 49.56 10.78 38.79
C THR A 1051 50.34 11.79 37.94
N ARG A 1052 50.25 13.09 38.28
CA ARG A 1052 51.04 14.17 37.67
C ARG A 1052 52.45 14.22 38.29
N PRO A 1053 53.47 14.75 37.59
CA PRO A 1053 53.87 16.14 37.93
C PRO A 1053 54.55 16.98 36.80
N THR A 1054 54.38 18.33 36.90
CA THR A 1054 55.19 19.40 36.26
C THR A 1054 55.16 19.51 34.71
N ARG A 1055 55.44 20.66 34.04
CA ARG A 1055 55.91 22.02 34.46
C ARG A 1055 55.51 23.10 33.39
N SER A 1056 55.29 24.37 33.80
CA SER A 1056 55.60 25.67 33.10
C SER A 1056 55.27 25.90 31.58
N THR A 1057 54.88 27.08 31.04
CA THR A 1057 54.73 28.49 31.52
C THR A 1057 54.06 29.41 30.45
N THR A 1058 53.41 30.52 30.87
CA THR A 1058 53.20 31.83 30.14
C THR A 1058 52.45 31.88 28.77
N SER A 1059 51.77 32.96 28.34
CA SER A 1059 51.25 34.22 28.97
C SER A 1059 50.35 35.05 28.02
N SER A 1060 49.59 36.03 28.55
CA SER A 1060 49.14 37.32 27.90
C SER A 1060 48.18 37.30 26.68
N SER A 1061 47.29 38.27 26.41
CA SER A 1061 46.77 39.44 27.17
C SER A 1061 45.64 40.22 26.42
N THR A 1062 44.65 40.79 27.13
CA THR A 1062 43.90 42.08 26.92
C THR A 1062 43.34 42.54 25.54
N ALA A 1063 42.31 43.41 25.41
CA ALA A 1063 41.14 43.80 26.25
C ALA A 1063 40.21 44.86 25.57
N ARG A 1064 38.87 44.64 25.61
CA ARG A 1064 37.75 45.63 25.74
C ARG A 1064 37.52 46.78 24.69
N PRO A 1065 36.37 47.53 24.72
CA PRO A 1065 35.69 48.08 23.50
C PRO A 1065 35.32 49.59 23.50
N THR A 1066 34.73 50.11 22.39
CA THR A 1066 33.93 51.38 22.24
C THR A 1066 33.28 51.52 20.85
N THR A 1067 32.19 52.26 20.53
CA THR A 1067 30.88 52.61 21.20
C THR A 1067 29.91 53.40 20.24
N ALA A 1068 28.60 53.10 20.28
CA ALA A 1068 27.44 54.02 20.16
C ALA A 1068 26.93 54.63 18.80
N SER A 1069 25.68 55.17 18.88
CA SER A 1069 24.89 56.02 17.94
C SER A 1069 24.17 55.31 16.77
N ALA A 1070 22.84 55.26 16.56
CA ALA A 1070 21.60 55.94 17.07
C ALA A 1070 20.98 57.07 16.21
N ARG A 1071 19.86 56.76 15.52
CA ARG A 1071 18.74 57.60 14.98
C ARG A 1071 17.72 56.62 14.34
N SER A 1072 16.39 56.62 14.48
CA SER A 1072 15.36 57.54 15.00
C SER A 1072 14.84 58.64 14.04
N ARG A 1073 13.72 58.38 13.33
CA ARG A 1073 12.39 59.04 13.51
C ARG A 1073 11.33 58.77 12.42
N ARG A 1074 10.08 58.56 12.87
CA ARG A 1074 8.76 58.82 12.20
C ARG A 1074 8.42 57.97 10.96
N SER A 1075 7.21 57.43 10.73
CA SER A 1075 5.82 57.67 11.21
C SER A 1075 5.03 58.82 10.56
N ALA A 1076 4.11 58.50 9.64
CA ALA A 1076 2.87 59.23 9.38
C ALA A 1076 1.85 58.33 8.65
N THR A 1077 0.62 58.30 9.13
CA THR A 1077 -0.53 57.61 8.50
C THR A 1077 -1.27 58.57 7.57
N ALA A 1078 -1.81 58.08 6.45
CA ALA A 1078 -2.92 58.73 5.74
C ALA A 1078 -3.71 57.68 4.95
N THR A 1079 -5.03 57.69 5.09
CA THR A 1079 -5.95 56.87 4.29
C THR A 1079 -6.24 57.51 2.93
N ARG A 1080 -6.45 56.66 1.93
CA ARG A 1080 -7.63 56.79 1.07
C ARG A 1080 -8.10 55.41 0.61
#